data_AF-A0A9X7XVL6-F1
#
_entry.id   AF-A0A9X7XVL6-F1
#
_cell.length_a   1.000
_cell.length_b   1.000
_cell.length_c   1.000
_cell.angle_alpha   90.00
_cell.angle_beta   90.00
_cell.angle_gamma   90.00
#
_symmetry.space_group_name_H-M   'P 1'
#
loop_
_entity.id
_entity.type
_entity.pdbx_description
1 polymer ?
#
loop_
_entity_poly.entity_id
_entity_poly.type
_entity_poly.pdbx_seq_one_letter_code
_entity_poly.pdbx_strand_id
1 'polypeptide(L)'
;MNVNEGNTYIAYNGASAPFSNFFVAPFEAKVINSNNSQQFQSVEQYFQYSKAILANDNHSAKQLLEETDGTQIKHIGRSIKNFSIVSKKWNEIKYDVLYEGMKAKFLQNQNLQKQLLLTRNKKLIEGNGYDSLYGAGIWTNQITDNNYGPGKNIQGQLLMKVRNELFNHRSLIKDKKNQKFKPNHFTSEQVQAANNANLLDFIEDNGVELRRVGHDSYKGVEHDSLVITPSKNSFYWNSMSTGGVGALDFAEKYLLANSSLNKGQKFQKAMEMVMESSAGQFIPHREEIRPFEFNKSQISSKFNQAYAYLTKTRKINPDLINQLHKAGIIEQNQYGDALFLWRDPVTNDVKGTSIQGTKINYQKYGKRGTLKKIEANSTKGYGFNFTVGKPENLYFFEAPIDAMSFYCLHPKIKNAQFIAMDGLKKNVFANYFQIAEKQLQQIGSGVKTVNFGVDNDSAGTNFIENFISTSNPVKYKVLVNSQGEKVPIKRCSPKEEIGKDWNEVLQNKFVNYRPKKLDFQKKQFKLSQEYVQSYAVKRIQTILNDYGLSGRYSKSTVNNDRITTYFGNPKTPEILGLSQVDSEDVLTATRSIAKGRLSQSKVLGKDIDPQRLANESLDFVLAKVISSDLQSPRFGTAHQRPTLNREQIISQVKQSKGYFKDKSEEINNFEITPELSRFHHILKKQDQLLNRKTSQLKVFESDSKTTVKGVVKKGDKQKDFLISLPDNLTNSEQLARIVNQQLLLQKKSIKRSFQNQLNRTNALSM
;
A
#
# COMPACT_ATOMS: atom_id res chain seq x y z
N MET A 1 -35.96 -27.80 -19.72
CA MET A 1 -35.23 -26.53 -19.53
C MET A 1 -36.15 -25.39 -19.94
N ASN A 2 -36.54 -24.52 -19.02
CA ASN A 2 -37.56 -23.48 -19.25
C ASN A 2 -36.98 -22.19 -19.85
N VAL A 3 -35.67 -22.18 -20.11
CA VAL A 3 -34.93 -21.11 -20.79
C VAL A 3 -33.90 -21.76 -21.73
N ASN A 4 -33.80 -21.25 -22.96
CA ASN A 4 -32.80 -21.59 -23.96
C ASN A 4 -32.14 -20.30 -24.44
N GLU A 5 -30.81 -20.21 -24.44
CA GLU A 5 -30.06 -18.98 -24.73
C GLU A 5 -29.11 -19.20 -25.90
N GLY A 6 -29.24 -18.37 -26.93
CA GLY A 6 -28.32 -18.29 -28.07
C GLY A 6 -27.50 -17.01 -28.05
N ASN A 7 -26.79 -16.74 -29.16
CA ASN A 7 -25.97 -15.55 -29.28
C ASN A 7 -26.83 -14.28 -29.35
N THR A 8 -27.97 -14.36 -30.03
CA THR A 8 -28.85 -13.22 -30.34
C THR A 8 -30.18 -13.26 -29.58
N TYR A 9 -30.51 -14.34 -28.88
CA TYR A 9 -31.81 -14.53 -28.25
C TYR A 9 -31.75 -15.21 -26.87
N ILE A 10 -32.82 -15.01 -26.10
CA ILE A 10 -33.19 -15.77 -24.90
C ILE A 10 -34.64 -16.22 -25.09
N ALA A 11 -34.82 -17.51 -25.28
CA ALA A 11 -36.12 -18.16 -25.36
C ALA A 11 -36.55 -18.62 -23.97
N TYR A 12 -37.80 -18.40 -23.60
CA TYR A 12 -38.34 -18.79 -22.30
C TYR A 12 -39.77 -19.31 -22.41
N ASN A 13 -40.19 -20.19 -21.50
CA ASN A 13 -41.55 -20.71 -21.40
C ASN A 13 -41.83 -21.19 -19.97
N GLY A 14 -43.08 -21.12 -19.55
CA GLY A 14 -43.59 -21.69 -18.30
C GLY A 14 -43.56 -20.71 -17.13
N ALA A 15 -44.42 -20.96 -16.15
CA ALA A 15 -44.61 -20.10 -14.98
C ALA A 15 -43.36 -19.96 -14.08
N SER A 16 -42.37 -20.82 -14.23
CA SER A 16 -41.08 -20.71 -13.51
C SER A 16 -40.05 -19.83 -14.22
N ALA A 17 -40.32 -19.41 -15.47
CA ALA A 17 -39.44 -18.50 -16.18
C ALA A 17 -39.69 -17.05 -15.72
N PRO A 18 -38.67 -16.30 -15.23
CA PRO A 18 -38.82 -14.93 -14.72
C PRO A 18 -39.49 -13.96 -15.68
N PHE A 19 -39.32 -14.19 -16.99
CA PHE A 19 -39.86 -13.39 -18.09
C PHE A 19 -41.32 -13.71 -18.42
N SER A 20 -41.87 -14.82 -17.95
CA SER A 20 -43.28 -15.18 -18.19
C SER A 20 -44.24 -14.26 -17.44
N ASN A 21 -45.37 -13.95 -18.07
CA ASN A 21 -46.53 -13.29 -17.44
C ASN A 21 -47.14 -14.13 -16.30
N PHE A 22 -46.98 -15.46 -16.33
CA PHE A 22 -47.44 -16.38 -15.28
C PHE A 22 -46.50 -16.49 -14.08
N PHE A 23 -45.30 -15.90 -14.16
CA PHE A 23 -44.35 -15.94 -13.06
C PHE A 23 -44.84 -15.12 -11.88
N VAL A 24 -44.90 -15.76 -10.71
CA VAL A 24 -45.36 -15.16 -9.45
C VAL A 24 -44.32 -14.16 -8.97
N ALA A 25 -44.69 -12.88 -9.04
CA ALA A 25 -43.90 -11.75 -8.60
C ALA A 25 -44.89 -10.65 -8.17
N PRO A 26 -45.11 -10.46 -6.85
CA PRO A 26 -46.06 -9.48 -6.37
C PRO A 26 -45.74 -8.06 -6.85
N PHE A 27 -46.77 -7.31 -7.25
CA PHE A 27 -46.68 -5.88 -7.57
C PHE A 27 -48.03 -5.18 -7.39
N GLU A 28 -47.97 -3.88 -7.16
CA GLU A 28 -49.13 -2.99 -7.13
C GLU A 28 -49.37 -2.36 -8.51
N ALA A 29 -50.61 -2.37 -9.01
CA ALA A 29 -50.97 -1.69 -10.25
C ALA A 29 -52.31 -0.96 -10.16
N LYS A 30 -52.44 0.14 -10.91
CA LYS A 30 -53.67 0.93 -11.00
C LYS A 30 -54.78 0.12 -11.67
N VAL A 31 -55.97 0.14 -11.07
CA VAL A 31 -57.15 -0.52 -11.65
C VAL A 31 -57.67 0.30 -12.83
N ILE A 32 -57.98 -0.35 -13.95
CA ILE A 32 -58.49 0.33 -15.15
C ILE A 32 -59.79 1.06 -14.83
N ASN A 33 -59.92 2.29 -15.33
CA ASN A 33 -61.06 3.19 -15.07
C ASN A 33 -61.30 3.54 -13.58
N SER A 34 -60.33 3.29 -12.70
CA SER A 34 -60.40 3.65 -11.27
C SER A 34 -59.15 4.42 -10.87
N ASN A 35 -59.25 5.25 -9.83
CA ASN A 35 -58.09 5.90 -9.22
C ASN A 35 -57.40 5.05 -8.15
N ASN A 36 -57.97 3.89 -7.83
CA ASN A 36 -57.41 2.98 -6.83
C ASN A 36 -56.37 2.05 -7.46
N SER A 37 -55.39 1.69 -6.64
CA SER A 37 -54.40 0.65 -6.93
C SER A 37 -54.77 -0.65 -6.22
N GLN A 38 -54.34 -1.77 -6.80
CA GLN A 38 -54.59 -3.11 -6.27
C GLN A 38 -53.30 -3.94 -6.34
N GLN A 39 -53.13 -4.85 -5.38
CA GLN A 39 -52.01 -5.80 -5.37
C GLN A 39 -52.34 -7.01 -6.25
N PHE A 40 -51.36 -7.43 -7.05
CA PHE A 40 -51.41 -8.59 -7.94
C PHE A 40 -50.19 -9.47 -7.72
N GLN A 41 -50.37 -10.78 -7.86
CA GLN A 41 -49.36 -11.81 -7.70
C GLN A 41 -48.64 -12.14 -9.01
N SER A 42 -49.26 -11.88 -10.16
CA SER A 42 -48.67 -12.09 -11.49
C SER A 42 -49.26 -11.13 -12.53
N VAL A 43 -48.56 -11.00 -13.67
CA VAL A 43 -49.03 -10.14 -14.77
C VAL A 43 -50.29 -10.72 -15.40
N GLU A 44 -50.40 -12.04 -15.46
CA GLU A 44 -51.61 -12.71 -15.94
C GLU A 44 -52.82 -12.38 -15.06
N GLN A 45 -52.65 -12.39 -13.72
CA GLN A 45 -53.72 -12.03 -12.78
C GLN A 45 -54.23 -10.62 -13.04
N TYR A 46 -53.31 -9.65 -13.17
CA TYR A 46 -53.64 -8.27 -13.51
C TYR A 46 -54.35 -8.14 -14.86
N PHE A 47 -53.88 -8.88 -15.87
CA PHE A 47 -54.44 -8.84 -17.23
C PHE A 47 -55.89 -9.35 -17.26
N GLN A 48 -56.17 -10.49 -16.64
CA GLN A 48 -57.54 -11.02 -16.58
C GLN A 48 -58.44 -10.19 -15.65
N TYR A 49 -57.92 -9.70 -14.52
CA TYR A 49 -58.68 -8.83 -13.62
C TYR A 49 -59.12 -7.54 -14.32
N SER A 50 -58.20 -6.92 -15.05
CA SER A 50 -58.44 -5.76 -15.89
C SER A 50 -59.54 -5.98 -16.93
N LYS A 51 -59.55 -7.17 -17.55
CA LYS A 51 -60.59 -7.59 -18.48
C LYS A 51 -61.96 -7.72 -17.79
N ALA A 52 -61.99 -8.28 -16.57
CA ALA A 52 -63.22 -8.44 -15.78
C ALA A 52 -63.80 -7.10 -15.33
N ILE A 53 -62.95 -6.18 -14.86
CA ILE A 53 -63.34 -4.81 -14.50
C ILE A 53 -63.91 -4.06 -15.70
N LEU A 54 -63.26 -4.17 -16.87
CA LEU A 54 -63.77 -3.53 -18.08
C LEU A 54 -65.18 -4.03 -18.45
N ALA A 55 -65.43 -5.33 -18.25
CA ALA A 55 -66.72 -5.97 -18.51
C ALA A 55 -67.76 -5.78 -17.39
N ASN A 56 -67.42 -5.04 -16.32
CA ASN A 56 -68.21 -4.90 -15.10
C ASN A 56 -68.58 -6.24 -14.43
N ASP A 57 -67.73 -7.27 -14.58
CA ASP A 57 -67.92 -8.59 -13.95
C ASP A 57 -67.19 -8.66 -12.60
N ASN A 58 -67.81 -8.08 -11.56
CA ASN A 58 -67.24 -8.02 -10.22
C ASN A 58 -67.06 -9.41 -9.57
N HIS A 59 -67.85 -10.40 -9.96
CA HIS A 59 -67.72 -11.76 -9.44
C HIS A 59 -66.41 -12.40 -9.91
N SER A 60 -66.16 -12.40 -11.22
CA SER A 60 -64.90 -12.89 -11.78
C SER A 60 -63.70 -12.07 -11.28
N ALA A 61 -63.86 -10.75 -11.14
CA ALA A 61 -62.83 -9.87 -10.59
C ALA A 61 -62.42 -10.27 -9.16
N LYS A 62 -63.38 -10.59 -8.27
CA LYS A 62 -63.09 -11.06 -6.91
C LYS A 62 -62.35 -12.40 -6.91
N GLN A 63 -62.84 -13.37 -7.70
CA GLN A 63 -62.19 -14.69 -7.82
C GLN A 63 -60.74 -14.57 -8.32
N LEU A 64 -60.49 -13.66 -9.27
CA LEU A 64 -59.16 -13.43 -9.80
C LEU A 64 -58.18 -12.88 -8.76
N LEU A 65 -58.63 -12.06 -7.80
CA LEU A 65 -57.75 -11.54 -6.74
C LEU A 65 -57.38 -12.59 -5.68
N GLU A 66 -58.21 -13.61 -5.50
CA GLU A 66 -57.99 -14.70 -4.54
C GLU A 66 -57.16 -15.85 -5.14
N GLU A 67 -57.06 -15.95 -6.46
CA GLU A 67 -56.34 -17.02 -7.16
C GLU A 67 -54.86 -16.68 -7.44
N THR A 68 -53.99 -17.69 -7.35
CA THR A 68 -52.54 -17.58 -7.60
C THR A 68 -52.04 -18.51 -8.69
N ASP A 69 -52.80 -19.56 -9.03
CA ASP A 69 -52.46 -20.49 -10.10
C ASP A 69 -52.74 -19.89 -11.47
N GLY A 70 -51.70 -19.81 -12.30
CA GLY A 70 -51.77 -19.23 -13.63
C GLY A 70 -52.77 -19.89 -14.58
N THR A 71 -52.98 -21.21 -14.43
CA THR A 71 -53.91 -21.96 -15.28
C THR A 71 -55.36 -21.63 -14.91
N GLN A 72 -55.66 -21.58 -13.61
CA GLN A 72 -56.97 -21.19 -13.10
C GLN A 72 -57.31 -19.72 -13.42
N ILE A 73 -56.35 -18.81 -13.27
CA ILE A 73 -56.51 -17.40 -13.66
C ILE A 73 -56.91 -17.28 -15.13
N LYS A 74 -56.23 -18.02 -16.01
CA LYS A 74 -56.53 -18.04 -17.45
C LYS A 74 -57.91 -18.66 -17.74
N HIS A 75 -58.31 -19.66 -16.96
CA HIS A 75 -59.64 -20.28 -17.08
C HIS A 75 -60.74 -19.29 -16.70
N ILE A 76 -60.64 -18.64 -15.54
CA ILE A 76 -61.58 -17.60 -15.09
C ILE A 76 -61.64 -16.47 -16.12
N GLY A 77 -60.48 -16.05 -16.65
CA GLY A 77 -60.39 -15.02 -17.68
C GLY A 77 -61.11 -15.34 -19.00
N ARG A 78 -61.30 -16.62 -19.34
CA ARG A 78 -62.10 -17.05 -20.51
C ARG A 78 -63.60 -17.00 -20.24
N SER A 79 -64.01 -17.10 -18.98
CA SER A 79 -65.41 -17.18 -18.54
C SER A 79 -65.98 -15.84 -18.06
N ILE A 80 -65.27 -14.72 -18.28
CA ILE A 80 -65.73 -13.37 -17.93
C ILE A 80 -67.05 -13.05 -18.63
N LYS A 81 -68.06 -12.72 -17.82
CA LYS A 81 -69.39 -12.33 -18.30
C LYS A 81 -69.33 -10.98 -19.00
N ASN A 82 -70.23 -10.75 -19.95
CA ASN A 82 -70.34 -9.49 -20.70
C ASN A 82 -69.11 -9.10 -21.54
N PHE A 83 -68.14 -10.00 -21.74
CA PHE A 83 -66.95 -9.69 -22.53
C PHE A 83 -67.27 -9.32 -23.99
N SER A 84 -68.30 -9.91 -24.59
CA SER A 84 -68.74 -9.58 -25.96
C SER A 84 -69.04 -8.09 -26.15
N ILE A 85 -69.61 -7.45 -25.12
CA ILE A 85 -69.98 -6.02 -25.12
C ILE A 85 -68.73 -5.13 -25.14
N VAL A 86 -67.67 -5.54 -24.44
CA VAL A 86 -66.44 -4.75 -24.28
C VAL A 86 -65.29 -5.24 -25.16
N SER A 87 -65.51 -6.26 -25.98
CA SER A 87 -64.49 -6.91 -26.81
C SER A 87 -63.74 -5.92 -27.71
N LYS A 88 -64.45 -4.97 -28.34
CA LYS A 88 -63.83 -3.93 -29.16
C LYS A 88 -62.87 -3.05 -28.35
N LYS A 89 -63.36 -2.51 -27.23
CA LYS A 89 -62.56 -1.68 -26.31
C LYS A 89 -61.40 -2.46 -25.70
N TRP A 90 -61.60 -3.74 -25.37
CA TRP A 90 -60.53 -4.61 -24.89
C TRP A 90 -59.44 -4.83 -25.94
N ASN A 91 -59.81 -5.05 -27.20
CA ASN A 91 -58.83 -5.22 -28.27
C ASN A 91 -57.98 -3.97 -28.52
N GLU A 92 -58.52 -2.78 -28.25
CA GLU A 92 -57.79 -1.52 -28.31
C GLU A 92 -56.76 -1.39 -27.17
N ILE A 93 -57.09 -1.82 -25.95
CA ILE A 93 -56.24 -1.56 -24.77
C ILE A 93 -55.41 -2.75 -24.28
N LYS A 94 -55.70 -3.99 -24.68
CA LYS A 94 -55.12 -5.20 -24.06
C LYS A 94 -53.58 -5.20 -24.04
N TYR A 95 -52.93 -4.69 -25.07
CA TYR A 95 -51.47 -4.63 -25.09
C TYR A 95 -50.92 -3.59 -24.13
N ASP A 96 -51.61 -2.47 -23.93
CA ASP A 96 -51.26 -1.47 -22.92
C ASP A 96 -51.46 -2.01 -21.51
N VAL A 97 -52.54 -2.75 -21.28
CA VAL A 97 -52.76 -3.45 -20.00
C VAL A 97 -51.63 -4.44 -19.73
N LEU A 98 -51.30 -5.28 -20.71
CA LEU A 98 -50.22 -6.25 -20.56
C LEU A 98 -48.87 -5.56 -20.31
N TYR A 99 -48.61 -4.46 -21.02
CA TYR A 99 -47.43 -3.62 -20.86
C TYR A 99 -47.31 -3.01 -19.45
N GLU A 100 -48.38 -2.38 -18.95
CA GLU A 100 -48.38 -1.75 -17.62
C GLU A 100 -48.20 -2.78 -16.51
N GLY A 101 -48.77 -3.98 -16.65
CA GLY A 101 -48.54 -5.09 -15.71
C GLY A 101 -47.08 -5.54 -15.71
N MET A 102 -46.47 -5.73 -16.89
CA MET A 102 -45.04 -6.07 -17.00
C MET A 102 -44.16 -4.96 -16.42
N LYS A 103 -44.46 -3.71 -16.74
CA LYS A 103 -43.73 -2.56 -16.24
C LYS A 103 -43.79 -2.48 -14.72
N ALA A 104 -44.97 -2.61 -14.11
CA ALA A 104 -45.13 -2.63 -12.66
C ALA A 104 -44.35 -3.78 -12.00
N LYS A 105 -44.49 -5.01 -12.53
CA LYS A 105 -43.73 -6.19 -12.08
C LYS A 105 -42.22 -5.91 -12.05
N PHE A 106 -41.65 -5.47 -13.17
CA PHE A 106 -40.20 -5.28 -13.28
C PHE A 106 -39.70 -3.98 -12.63
N LEU A 107 -40.55 -2.97 -12.38
CA LEU A 107 -40.18 -1.79 -11.60
C LEU A 107 -40.10 -2.08 -10.10
N GLN A 108 -41.05 -2.85 -9.57
CA GLN A 108 -41.17 -3.09 -8.14
C GLN A 108 -40.30 -4.27 -7.65
N ASN A 109 -39.97 -5.21 -8.54
CA ASN A 109 -39.12 -6.35 -8.22
C ASN A 109 -37.67 -6.15 -8.70
N GLN A 110 -36.80 -5.60 -7.85
CA GLN A 110 -35.42 -5.20 -8.22
C GLN A 110 -34.57 -6.35 -8.80
N ASN A 111 -34.73 -7.58 -8.31
CA ASN A 111 -33.97 -8.72 -8.82
C ASN A 111 -34.42 -9.10 -10.25
N LEU A 112 -35.72 -9.09 -10.51
CA LEU A 112 -36.28 -9.32 -11.85
C LEU A 112 -35.89 -8.18 -12.80
N GLN A 113 -35.90 -6.93 -12.31
CA GLN A 113 -35.43 -5.76 -13.05
C GLN A 113 -33.99 -5.95 -13.55
N LYS A 114 -33.09 -6.40 -12.67
CA LYS A 114 -31.69 -6.68 -13.01
C LYS A 114 -31.60 -7.80 -14.04
N GLN A 115 -32.34 -8.88 -13.85
CA GLN A 115 -32.37 -10.00 -14.80
C GLN A 115 -32.83 -9.55 -16.20
N LEU A 116 -33.87 -8.72 -16.29
CA LEU A 116 -34.35 -8.16 -17.55
C LEU A 116 -33.32 -7.25 -18.24
N LEU A 117 -32.62 -6.39 -17.48
CA LEU A 117 -31.56 -5.52 -18.01
C LEU A 117 -30.31 -6.30 -18.45
N LEU A 118 -29.98 -7.41 -17.76
CA LEU A 118 -28.84 -8.27 -18.10
C LEU A 118 -29.01 -8.99 -19.44
N THR A 119 -30.24 -9.07 -19.96
CA THR A 119 -30.50 -9.59 -21.32
C THR A 119 -29.93 -8.69 -22.43
N ARG A 120 -29.52 -7.46 -22.09
CA ARG A 120 -28.85 -6.50 -22.98
C ARG A 120 -29.61 -6.33 -24.30
N ASN A 121 -28.97 -6.62 -25.43
CA ASN A 121 -29.49 -6.49 -26.78
C ASN A 121 -30.07 -7.82 -27.33
N LYS A 122 -30.12 -8.90 -26.53
CA LYS A 122 -30.71 -10.17 -26.97
C LYS A 122 -32.22 -10.06 -27.14
N LYS A 123 -32.78 -10.75 -28.13
CA LYS A 123 -34.23 -10.87 -28.34
C LYS A 123 -34.84 -11.77 -27.28
N LEU A 124 -35.91 -11.32 -26.63
CA LEU A 124 -36.68 -12.15 -25.70
C LEU A 124 -37.80 -12.83 -26.45
N ILE A 125 -37.86 -14.16 -26.38
CA ILE A 125 -38.78 -14.97 -27.19
C ILE A 125 -39.57 -15.91 -26.29
N GLU A 126 -40.89 -15.78 -26.28
CA GLU A 126 -41.75 -16.71 -25.56
C GLU A 126 -41.98 -17.97 -26.40
N GLY A 127 -41.28 -19.05 -26.07
CA GLY A 127 -41.28 -20.31 -26.83
C GLY A 127 -42.45 -21.22 -26.51
N ASN A 128 -43.67 -20.76 -26.79
CA ASN A 128 -44.90 -21.53 -26.66
C ASN A 128 -45.40 -21.99 -28.04
N GLY A 129 -45.39 -23.30 -28.28
CA GLY A 129 -45.82 -23.90 -29.55
C GLY A 129 -47.31 -23.74 -29.87
N TYR A 130 -48.14 -23.45 -28.87
CA TYR A 130 -49.59 -23.30 -29.04
C TYR A 130 -50.05 -21.85 -29.23
N ASP A 131 -49.20 -20.87 -28.96
CA ASP A 131 -49.55 -19.44 -29.00
C ASP A 131 -48.71 -18.71 -30.05
N SER A 132 -49.34 -18.34 -31.16
CA SER A 132 -48.73 -17.58 -32.24
C SER A 132 -48.97 -16.07 -32.14
N LEU A 133 -49.71 -15.60 -31.14
CA LEU A 133 -50.00 -14.19 -30.93
C LEU A 133 -49.08 -13.60 -29.86
N TYR A 134 -49.17 -14.09 -28.63
CA TYR A 134 -48.31 -13.63 -27.53
C TYR A 134 -46.97 -14.36 -27.53
N GLY A 135 -46.98 -15.64 -27.92
CA GLY A 135 -45.81 -16.47 -28.10
C GLY A 135 -45.26 -16.51 -29.53
N ALA A 136 -44.17 -17.27 -29.68
CA ALA A 136 -43.45 -17.48 -30.93
C ALA A 136 -44.05 -18.57 -31.84
N GLY A 137 -45.08 -19.29 -31.40
CA GLY A 137 -45.69 -20.39 -32.16
C GLY A 137 -44.78 -21.61 -32.38
N ILE A 138 -43.64 -21.69 -31.68
CA ILE A 138 -42.74 -22.85 -31.63
C ILE A 138 -42.22 -23.04 -30.21
N TRP A 139 -41.74 -24.25 -29.91
CA TRP A 139 -41.21 -24.58 -28.58
C TRP A 139 -39.81 -24.01 -28.34
N THR A 140 -39.48 -23.74 -27.07
CA THR A 140 -38.20 -23.14 -26.66
C THR A 140 -36.97 -23.86 -27.19
N ASN A 141 -37.01 -25.19 -27.32
CA ASN A 141 -35.93 -26.02 -27.83
C ASN A 141 -35.77 -25.97 -29.37
N GLN A 142 -36.75 -25.42 -30.10
CA GLN A 142 -36.72 -25.27 -31.55
C GLN A 142 -36.27 -23.88 -31.99
N ILE A 143 -36.16 -22.94 -31.05
CA ILE A 143 -35.67 -21.58 -31.31
C ILE A 143 -34.14 -21.63 -31.47
N THR A 144 -33.63 -20.96 -32.50
CA THR A 144 -32.21 -20.81 -32.80
C THR A 144 -31.90 -19.39 -33.27
N ASP A 145 -30.62 -19.03 -33.44
CA ASP A 145 -30.24 -17.70 -33.93
C ASP A 145 -30.80 -17.40 -35.34
N ASN A 146 -31.14 -18.44 -36.13
CA ASN A 146 -31.68 -18.33 -37.48
C ASN A 146 -33.20 -18.59 -37.56
N ASN A 147 -33.85 -19.00 -36.47
CA ASN A 147 -35.27 -19.31 -36.45
C ASN A 147 -35.88 -18.96 -35.09
N TYR A 148 -36.68 -17.90 -35.06
CA TYR A 148 -37.38 -17.43 -33.86
C TYR A 148 -38.85 -17.88 -33.77
N GLY A 149 -39.35 -18.58 -34.78
CA GLY A 149 -40.75 -19.00 -34.88
C GLY A 149 -41.63 -18.11 -35.75
N PRO A 150 -42.77 -18.63 -36.23
CA PRO A 150 -43.71 -17.90 -37.08
C PRO A 150 -44.67 -17.00 -36.29
N GLY A 151 -44.71 -17.10 -34.96
CA GLY A 151 -45.59 -16.32 -34.10
C GLY A 151 -45.14 -14.87 -33.92
N LYS A 152 -46.08 -14.02 -33.52
CA LYS A 152 -45.86 -12.58 -33.34
C LYS A 152 -45.01 -12.25 -32.10
N ASN A 153 -44.89 -13.15 -31.13
CA ASN A 153 -44.06 -12.97 -29.92
C ASN A 153 -44.32 -11.62 -29.21
N ILE A 154 -45.60 -11.22 -29.11
CA ILE A 154 -45.97 -9.91 -28.54
C ILE A 154 -45.46 -9.78 -27.10
N GLN A 155 -45.45 -10.84 -26.32
CA GLN A 155 -44.93 -10.82 -24.95
C GLN A 155 -43.44 -10.48 -24.92
N GLY A 156 -42.63 -11.13 -25.77
CA GLY A 156 -41.22 -10.82 -25.93
C GLY A 156 -40.96 -9.38 -26.38
N GLN A 157 -41.77 -8.87 -27.32
CA GLN A 157 -41.68 -7.48 -27.78
C GLN A 157 -41.99 -6.48 -26.66
N LEU A 158 -43.05 -6.70 -25.89
CA LEU A 158 -43.42 -5.83 -24.78
C LEU A 158 -42.37 -5.87 -23.67
N LEU A 159 -41.79 -7.04 -23.35
CA LEU A 159 -40.67 -7.12 -22.40
C LEU A 159 -39.44 -6.35 -22.87
N MET A 160 -39.12 -6.38 -24.17
CA MET A 160 -38.04 -5.58 -24.72
C MET A 160 -38.37 -4.08 -24.69
N LYS A 161 -39.63 -3.70 -24.90
CA LYS A 161 -40.12 -2.32 -24.72
C LYS A 161 -39.98 -1.88 -23.26
N VAL A 162 -40.39 -2.71 -22.29
CA VAL A 162 -40.20 -2.47 -20.85
C VAL A 162 -38.72 -2.42 -20.50
N ARG A 163 -37.87 -3.30 -21.05
CA ARG A 163 -36.42 -3.25 -20.86
C ARG A 163 -35.82 -1.95 -21.36
N ASN A 164 -36.22 -1.51 -22.56
CA ASN A 164 -35.74 -0.25 -23.14
C ASN A 164 -36.28 0.94 -22.35
N GLU A 165 -37.55 0.91 -21.91
CA GLU A 165 -38.08 1.95 -21.03
C GLU A 165 -37.36 1.92 -19.69
N LEU A 166 -37.05 0.78 -19.10
CA LEU A 166 -36.29 0.68 -17.84
C LEU A 166 -34.82 1.10 -18.01
N PHE A 167 -34.21 0.79 -19.16
CA PHE A 167 -32.87 1.26 -19.50
C PHE A 167 -32.88 2.77 -19.67
N ASN A 168 -33.86 3.30 -20.40
CA ASN A 168 -34.10 4.72 -20.56
C ASN A 168 -34.60 5.35 -19.28
N HIS A 169 -35.27 4.66 -18.35
CA HIS A 169 -35.74 5.16 -17.07
C HIS A 169 -34.62 5.07 -16.04
N ARG A 170 -33.60 4.22 -16.25
CA ARG A 170 -32.34 4.23 -15.49
C ARG A 170 -31.38 5.28 -16.05
N SER A 171 -31.40 5.51 -17.36
CA SER A 171 -30.77 6.66 -18.04
C SER A 171 -31.47 7.94 -17.65
N LEU A 172 -32.81 7.98 -17.60
CA LEU A 172 -33.66 9.10 -17.21
C LEU A 172 -33.85 9.18 -15.69
N ILE A 173 -33.49 8.19 -14.87
CA ILE A 173 -33.30 8.37 -13.41
C ILE A 173 -31.90 8.92 -13.17
N LYS A 174 -30.91 8.56 -14.00
CA LYS A 174 -29.67 9.32 -14.11
C LYS A 174 -29.96 10.76 -14.60
N ASP A 175 -30.86 10.97 -15.57
CA ASP A 175 -31.15 12.29 -16.17
C ASP A 175 -32.23 13.09 -15.40
N LYS A 176 -33.16 12.45 -14.66
CA LYS A 176 -34.15 13.11 -13.76
C LYS A 176 -33.60 13.34 -12.36
N LYS A 177 -32.64 12.54 -11.86
CA LYS A 177 -31.74 13.03 -10.79
C LYS A 177 -30.94 14.26 -11.25
N ASN A 178 -30.78 14.44 -12.57
CA ASN A 178 -30.16 15.62 -13.18
C ASN A 178 -31.16 16.68 -13.69
N GLN A 179 -32.48 16.59 -13.47
CA GLN A 179 -33.46 17.58 -14.00
C GLN A 179 -34.53 18.06 -13.00
N LYS A 180 -34.33 17.85 -11.69
CA LYS A 180 -34.86 18.78 -10.68
C LYS A 180 -33.75 19.24 -9.72
N PHE A 181 -32.65 19.64 -10.33
CA PHE A 181 -31.61 20.60 -9.95
C PHE A 181 -30.89 20.74 -11.29
N LYS A 182 -30.80 21.93 -11.90
CA LYS A 182 -29.84 22.09 -13.01
C LYS A 182 -28.47 21.77 -12.38
N PRO A 183 -27.80 20.64 -12.68
CA PRO A 183 -26.43 20.50 -12.27
C PRO A 183 -25.71 21.51 -13.13
N ASN A 184 -25.03 22.48 -12.52
CA ASN A 184 -23.81 22.96 -13.15
C ASN A 184 -22.98 21.70 -13.39
N HIS A 185 -22.94 21.23 -14.64
CA HIS A 185 -22.08 20.12 -14.99
C HIS A 185 -20.68 20.70 -14.94
N PHE A 186 -20.05 20.55 -13.78
CA PHE A 186 -18.69 21.01 -13.61
C PHE A 186 -17.81 20.23 -14.58
N THR A 187 -17.02 20.94 -15.38
CA THR A 187 -16.08 20.31 -16.30
C THR A 187 -15.04 19.53 -15.49
N SER A 188 -14.34 18.59 -16.14
CA SER A 188 -13.25 17.85 -15.49
C SER A 188 -12.20 18.79 -14.89
N GLU A 189 -11.96 19.92 -15.56
CA GLU A 189 -11.06 20.99 -15.11
C GLU A 189 -11.60 21.71 -13.87
N GLN A 190 -12.90 22.03 -13.83
CA GLN A 190 -13.52 22.65 -12.64
C GLN A 190 -13.50 21.71 -11.44
N VAL A 191 -13.78 20.42 -11.64
CA VAL A 191 -13.68 19.41 -10.58
C VAL A 191 -12.22 19.26 -10.12
N GLN A 192 -11.25 19.30 -11.04
CA GLN A 192 -9.84 19.26 -10.69
C GLN A 192 -9.39 20.52 -9.92
N ALA A 193 -9.84 21.71 -10.33
CA ALA A 193 -9.58 22.96 -9.65
C ALA A 193 -10.15 22.95 -8.22
N ALA A 194 -11.40 22.52 -8.04
CA ALA A 194 -12.04 22.42 -6.73
C ALA A 194 -11.37 21.39 -5.81
N ASN A 195 -10.90 20.26 -6.35
CA ASN A 195 -10.10 19.29 -5.57
C ASN A 195 -8.72 19.85 -5.16
N ASN A 196 -8.17 20.74 -5.97
CA ASN A 196 -6.89 21.40 -5.72
C ASN A 196 -7.03 22.73 -4.99
N ALA A 197 -8.23 23.16 -4.61
CA ALA A 197 -8.41 24.41 -3.86
C ALA A 197 -7.76 24.30 -2.48
N ASN A 198 -7.14 25.39 -2.03
CA ASN A 198 -6.52 25.48 -0.71
C ASN A 198 -7.61 25.42 0.37
N LEU A 199 -7.54 24.37 1.20
CA LEU A 199 -8.51 24.11 2.24
C LEU A 199 -8.52 25.20 3.32
N LEU A 200 -7.38 25.81 3.66
CA LEU A 200 -7.36 26.86 4.69
C LEU A 200 -8.12 28.11 4.23
N ASP A 201 -7.80 28.59 3.03
CA ASP A 201 -8.45 29.76 2.43
C ASP A 201 -9.96 29.50 2.28
N PHE A 202 -10.34 28.30 1.85
CA PHE A 202 -11.74 27.91 1.74
C PHE A 202 -12.48 27.89 3.09
N ILE A 203 -11.83 27.39 4.14
CA ILE A 203 -12.41 27.35 5.49
C ILE A 203 -12.63 28.77 6.03
N GLU A 204 -11.67 29.66 5.81
CA GLU A 204 -11.74 31.08 6.19
C GLU A 204 -12.88 31.79 5.47
N ASP A 205 -12.98 31.61 4.15
CA ASP A 205 -14.05 32.19 3.32
C ASP A 205 -15.45 31.72 3.72
N ASN A 206 -15.56 30.52 4.31
CA ASN A 206 -16.82 29.96 4.78
C ASN A 206 -17.07 30.22 6.28
N GLY A 207 -16.30 31.10 6.91
CA GLY A 207 -16.53 31.59 8.27
C GLY A 207 -16.29 30.55 9.36
N VAL A 208 -15.56 29.47 9.07
CA VAL A 208 -15.23 28.46 10.09
C VAL A 208 -14.01 28.91 10.87
N GLU A 209 -14.22 29.30 12.11
CA GLU A 209 -13.13 29.73 12.98
C GLU A 209 -12.20 28.56 13.36
N LEU A 210 -10.91 28.76 13.10
CA LEU A 210 -9.84 27.85 13.45
C LEU A 210 -8.92 28.45 14.50
N ARG A 211 -8.49 27.62 15.45
CA ARG A 211 -7.36 27.93 16.33
C ARG A 211 -6.17 27.04 16.02
N ARG A 212 -4.99 27.65 15.92
CA ARG A 212 -3.74 26.91 15.69
C ARG A 212 -3.36 26.14 16.94
N VAL A 213 -3.14 24.83 16.80
CA VAL A 213 -2.76 23.95 17.94
C VAL A 213 -1.43 23.24 17.73
N GLY A 214 -0.87 23.33 16.53
CA GLY A 214 0.42 22.77 16.20
C GLY A 214 1.05 23.47 15.01
N HIS A 215 2.27 23.05 14.72
CA HIS A 215 3.04 23.54 13.58
C HIS A 215 2.25 23.42 12.25
N ASP A 216 1.66 22.25 12.01
CA ASP A 216 0.86 21.92 10.83
C ASP A 216 -0.51 21.38 11.24
N SER A 217 -1.13 22.02 12.24
CA SER A 217 -2.42 21.58 12.75
C SER A 217 -3.25 22.70 13.34
N TYR A 218 -4.49 22.79 12.85
CA TYR A 218 -5.54 23.66 13.38
C TYR A 218 -6.70 22.82 13.92
N LYS A 219 -7.44 23.39 14.87
CA LYS A 219 -8.70 22.83 15.35
C LYS A 219 -9.83 23.83 15.17
N GLY A 220 -11.04 23.33 14.90
CA GLY A 220 -12.25 24.16 14.91
C GLY A 220 -12.50 24.74 16.30
N VAL A 221 -12.94 26.01 16.36
CA VAL A 221 -13.35 26.66 17.60
C VAL A 221 -14.69 26.11 18.08
N GLU A 222 -15.66 25.97 17.17
CA GLU A 222 -16.97 25.38 17.49
C GLU A 222 -16.91 23.86 17.71
N HIS A 223 -16.04 23.18 16.96
CA HIS A 223 -15.88 21.73 17.00
C HIS A 223 -14.42 21.36 17.28
N ASP A 224 -14.08 21.24 18.57
CA ASP A 224 -12.76 20.83 19.08
C ASP A 224 -12.22 19.49 18.55
N SER A 225 -13.12 18.66 18.01
CA SER A 225 -12.84 17.38 17.38
C SER A 225 -12.49 17.48 15.89
N LEU A 226 -12.73 18.63 15.25
CA LEU A 226 -12.28 18.91 13.88
C LEU A 226 -10.79 19.25 13.91
N VAL A 227 -10.01 18.56 13.10
CA VAL A 227 -8.56 18.78 12.96
C VAL A 227 -8.24 19.02 11.50
N ILE A 228 -7.63 20.15 11.18
CA ILE A 228 -7.13 20.50 9.84
C ILE A 228 -5.62 20.28 9.80
N THR A 229 -5.11 19.68 8.72
CA THR A 229 -3.68 19.47 8.45
C THR A 229 -3.33 20.17 7.12
N PRO A 230 -2.88 21.44 7.18
CA PRO A 230 -2.61 22.28 6.01
C PRO A 230 -1.67 21.65 4.97
N SER A 231 -0.55 21.07 5.39
CA SER A 231 0.45 20.48 4.47
C SER A 231 -0.09 19.34 3.61
N LYS A 232 -1.18 18.72 4.03
CA LYS A 232 -1.85 17.62 3.32
C LYS A 232 -3.14 18.06 2.62
N ASN A 233 -3.46 19.35 2.70
CA ASN A 233 -4.74 19.88 2.28
C ASN A 233 -5.92 19.06 2.84
N SER A 234 -5.86 18.60 4.10
CA SER A 234 -6.78 17.57 4.60
C SER A 234 -7.39 17.90 5.96
N PHE A 235 -8.50 17.25 6.28
CA PHE A 235 -9.13 17.36 7.60
C PHE A 235 -9.63 16.00 8.11
N TYR A 236 -9.83 15.94 9.41
CA TYR A 236 -10.49 14.81 10.07
C TYR A 236 -11.37 15.30 11.22
N TRP A 237 -12.63 14.85 11.25
CA TRP A 237 -13.60 15.17 12.29
C TRP A 237 -13.81 13.94 13.19
N ASN A 238 -13.07 13.92 14.31
CA ASN A 238 -12.95 12.75 15.18
C ASN A 238 -14.28 12.26 15.76
N SER A 239 -15.16 13.18 16.20
CA SER A 239 -16.47 12.81 16.78
C SER A 239 -17.39 12.09 15.80
N MET A 240 -17.26 12.40 14.50
CA MET A 240 -18.08 11.82 13.43
C MET A 240 -17.35 10.71 12.67
N SER A 241 -16.10 10.39 13.06
CA SER A 241 -15.24 9.40 12.39
C SER A 241 -15.16 9.58 10.87
N THR A 242 -15.16 10.84 10.40
CA THR A 242 -15.18 11.21 8.98
C THR A 242 -14.06 12.19 8.67
N GLY A 243 -13.62 12.23 7.41
CA GLY A 243 -12.56 13.13 6.96
C GLY A 243 -12.38 13.08 5.45
N GLY A 244 -11.44 13.88 4.95
CA GLY A 244 -11.20 14.00 3.53
C GLY A 244 -10.05 14.93 3.16
N VAL A 245 -9.83 15.06 1.85
CA VAL A 245 -8.77 15.87 1.26
C VAL A 245 -9.39 16.93 0.35
N GLY A 246 -8.98 18.18 0.56
CA GLY A 246 -9.39 19.34 -0.20
C GLY A 246 -10.65 20.01 0.33
N ALA A 247 -10.89 21.21 -0.20
CA ALA A 247 -12.05 22.04 0.11
C ALA A 247 -13.38 21.33 -0.20
N LEU A 248 -13.42 20.53 -1.28
CA LEU A 248 -14.64 19.83 -1.72
C LEU A 248 -15.12 18.77 -0.71
N ASP A 249 -14.19 17.92 -0.25
CA ASP A 249 -14.49 16.93 0.79
C ASP A 249 -14.90 17.60 2.10
N PHE A 250 -14.30 18.74 2.43
CA PHE A 250 -14.63 19.52 3.62
C PHE A 250 -16.05 20.09 3.55
N ALA A 251 -16.41 20.70 2.43
CA ALA A 251 -17.77 21.17 2.20
C ALA A 251 -18.80 20.02 2.27
N GLU A 252 -18.53 18.87 1.63
CA GLU A 252 -19.47 17.74 1.61
C GLU A 252 -19.65 17.08 2.99
N LYS A 253 -18.54 16.84 3.70
CA LYS A 253 -18.53 15.99 4.91
C LYS A 253 -18.47 16.77 6.22
N TYR A 254 -18.19 18.07 6.21
CA TYR A 254 -18.24 18.94 7.39
C TYR A 254 -19.34 19.99 7.28
N LEU A 255 -19.27 20.94 6.34
CA LEU A 255 -20.25 22.03 6.23
C LEU A 255 -21.66 21.52 5.92
N LEU A 256 -21.77 20.53 5.04
CA LEU A 256 -23.04 19.92 4.63
C LEU A 256 -23.36 18.63 5.39
N ALA A 257 -22.63 18.31 6.47
CA ALA A 257 -22.78 17.06 7.21
C ALA A 257 -24.22 16.86 7.69
N ASN A 258 -24.79 17.89 8.33
CA ASN A 258 -26.14 17.87 8.91
C ASN A 258 -27.25 18.22 7.92
N SER A 259 -26.92 18.44 6.64
CA SER A 259 -27.94 18.73 5.62
C SER A 259 -28.70 17.46 5.22
N SER A 260 -30.01 17.60 4.98
CA SER A 260 -30.89 16.54 4.46
C SER A 260 -30.65 16.22 2.97
N LEU A 261 -29.57 16.76 2.40
CA LEU A 261 -29.21 16.59 0.99
C LEU A 261 -28.68 15.18 0.72
N ASN A 262 -29.02 14.63 -0.44
CA ASN A 262 -28.42 13.37 -0.88
C ASN A 262 -26.96 13.59 -1.37
N LYS A 263 -26.19 12.51 -1.53
CA LYS A 263 -24.76 12.57 -1.90
C LYS A 263 -24.48 13.42 -3.16
N GLY A 264 -25.33 13.34 -4.19
CA GLY A 264 -25.16 14.13 -5.41
C GLY A 264 -25.43 15.62 -5.21
N GLN A 265 -26.43 15.95 -4.38
CA GLN A 265 -26.74 17.34 -4.03
C GLN A 265 -25.66 17.95 -3.13
N LYS A 266 -25.12 17.18 -2.18
CA LYS A 266 -24.01 17.64 -1.35
C LYS A 266 -22.78 17.95 -2.21
N PHE A 267 -22.46 17.09 -3.19
CA PHE A 267 -21.38 17.33 -4.14
C PHE A 267 -21.58 18.62 -4.95
N GLN A 268 -22.79 18.86 -5.49
CA GLN A 268 -23.07 20.08 -6.26
C GLN A 268 -22.94 21.35 -5.39
N LYS A 269 -23.56 21.34 -4.21
CA LYS A 269 -23.49 22.49 -3.29
C LYS A 269 -22.05 22.71 -2.81
N ALA A 270 -21.32 21.65 -2.55
CA ALA A 270 -19.90 21.72 -2.21
C ALA A 270 -19.07 22.32 -3.36
N MET A 271 -19.31 21.91 -4.61
CA MET A 271 -18.66 22.50 -5.78
C MET A 271 -19.01 23.99 -5.94
N GLU A 272 -20.28 24.39 -5.76
CA GLU A 272 -20.68 25.80 -5.78
C GLU A 272 -19.92 26.60 -4.73
N MET A 273 -19.90 26.13 -3.49
CA MET A 273 -19.19 26.79 -2.39
C MET A 273 -17.70 26.98 -2.70
N VAL A 274 -17.04 25.95 -3.25
CA VAL A 274 -15.61 26.03 -3.60
C VAL A 274 -15.37 26.99 -4.76
N MET A 275 -16.24 27.00 -5.78
CA MET A 275 -16.10 27.88 -6.95
C MET A 275 -16.46 29.34 -6.65
N GLU A 276 -17.33 29.58 -5.67
CA GLU A 276 -17.67 30.92 -5.16
C GLU A 276 -16.62 31.46 -4.18
N SER A 277 -15.81 30.59 -3.58
CA SER A 277 -14.72 30.99 -2.70
C SER A 277 -13.58 31.69 -3.44
N SER A 278 -12.83 32.51 -2.71
CA SER A 278 -11.58 33.11 -3.17
C SER A 278 -10.36 32.21 -2.96
N ALA A 279 -10.59 30.94 -2.57
CA ALA A 279 -9.54 29.99 -2.26
C ALA A 279 -8.59 29.77 -3.44
N GLY A 280 -7.31 30.03 -3.21
CA GLY A 280 -6.26 29.82 -4.21
C GLY A 280 -6.03 28.34 -4.52
N GLN A 281 -5.20 28.07 -5.52
CA GLN A 281 -4.71 26.71 -5.74
C GLN A 281 -3.81 26.29 -4.57
N PHE A 282 -4.07 25.12 -4.01
CA PHE A 282 -3.19 24.48 -3.04
C PHE A 282 -1.83 24.22 -3.68
N ILE A 283 -0.81 24.89 -3.17
CA ILE A 283 0.58 24.64 -3.49
C ILE A 283 1.11 23.71 -2.40
N PRO A 284 1.47 22.44 -2.73
CA PRO A 284 1.99 21.52 -1.75
C PRO A 284 3.29 22.06 -1.16
N HIS A 285 3.22 22.64 0.03
CA HIS A 285 4.42 22.97 0.77
C HIS A 285 4.93 21.68 1.41
N ARG A 286 5.88 21.04 0.73
CA ARG A 286 6.60 19.90 1.31
C ARG A 286 7.66 20.49 2.22
N GLU A 287 7.32 20.65 3.49
CA GLU A 287 8.37 20.86 4.48
C GLU A 287 9.31 19.68 4.41
N GLU A 288 10.60 19.98 4.31
CA GLU A 288 11.64 19.01 4.57
C GLU A 288 11.49 18.59 6.03
N ILE A 289 10.77 17.49 6.26
CA ILE A 289 10.68 16.89 7.58
C ILE A 289 12.09 16.46 7.94
N ARG A 290 12.75 17.27 8.77
CA ARG A 290 14.05 16.91 9.33
C ARG A 290 13.91 15.56 10.02
N PRO A 291 14.90 14.67 9.87
CA PRO A 291 14.92 13.41 10.59
C PRO A 291 14.69 13.64 12.09
N PHE A 292 14.03 12.69 12.74
CA PHE A 292 13.84 12.75 14.18
C PHE A 292 15.20 12.74 14.88
N GLU A 293 15.43 13.74 15.73
CA GLU A 293 16.58 13.79 16.62
C GLU A 293 16.11 13.85 18.07
N PHE A 294 16.42 12.81 18.83
CA PHE A 294 16.03 12.75 20.22
C PHE A 294 16.91 13.67 21.07
N ASN A 295 16.30 14.73 21.61
CA ASN A 295 17.00 15.63 22.53
C ASN A 295 17.17 14.99 23.91
N LYS A 296 18.34 14.40 24.19
CA LYS A 296 18.65 13.79 25.49
C LYS A 296 18.61 14.78 26.67
N SER A 297 18.82 16.08 26.44
CA SER A 297 18.79 17.08 27.52
C SER A 297 17.40 17.27 28.12
N GLN A 298 16.34 16.83 27.44
CA GLN A 298 14.98 16.87 27.96
C GLN A 298 14.77 15.89 29.13
N ILE A 299 15.62 14.87 29.26
CA ILE A 299 15.54 13.86 30.32
C ILE A 299 15.94 14.49 31.65
N SER A 300 15.09 14.31 32.66
CA SER A 300 15.39 14.71 34.03
C SER A 300 16.37 13.73 34.68
N SER A 301 17.22 14.22 35.58
CA SER A 301 18.01 13.37 36.48
C SER A 301 17.15 12.60 37.49
N LYS A 302 15.86 12.97 37.63
CA LYS A 302 14.89 12.33 38.52
C LYS A 302 13.87 11.54 37.71
N PHE A 303 13.43 10.41 38.25
CA PHE A 303 12.36 9.58 37.68
C PHE A 303 11.16 9.40 38.64
N ASN A 304 11.16 10.08 39.77
CA ASN A 304 10.21 9.88 40.88
C ASN A 304 8.75 10.19 40.53
N GLN A 305 8.47 11.22 39.74
CA GLN A 305 7.10 11.65 39.44
C GLN A 305 6.42 10.74 38.40
N ALA A 306 7.11 10.44 37.30
CA ALA A 306 6.68 9.44 36.32
C ALA A 306 6.52 8.07 36.98
N TYR A 307 7.49 7.66 37.80
CA TYR A 307 7.41 6.43 38.59
C TYR A 307 6.16 6.40 39.48
N ALA A 308 5.94 7.44 40.28
CA ALA A 308 4.78 7.51 41.18
C ALA A 308 3.45 7.52 40.40
N TYR A 309 3.38 8.24 39.28
CA TYR A 309 2.19 8.22 38.43
C TYR A 309 1.92 6.83 37.86
N LEU A 310 2.92 6.18 37.25
CA LEU A 310 2.75 4.88 36.62
C LEU A 310 2.43 3.77 37.64
N THR A 311 3.04 3.82 38.82
CA THR A 311 2.84 2.79 39.86
C THR A 311 1.63 3.06 40.76
N LYS A 312 1.48 4.28 41.28
CA LYS A 312 0.42 4.61 42.25
C LYS A 312 -0.91 4.95 41.58
N THR A 313 -0.87 5.67 40.46
CA THR A 313 -2.09 6.09 39.75
C THR A 313 -2.51 5.04 38.73
N ARG A 314 -1.59 4.65 37.84
CA ARG A 314 -1.85 3.68 36.76
C ARG A 314 -1.72 2.21 37.18
N LYS A 315 -1.32 1.95 38.42
CA LYS A 315 -1.26 0.61 39.03
C LYS A 315 -0.33 -0.38 38.32
N ILE A 316 0.59 0.12 37.49
CA ILE A 316 1.57 -0.72 36.79
C ILE A 316 2.59 -1.25 37.81
N ASN A 317 3.00 -2.50 37.63
CA ASN A 317 3.95 -3.17 38.52
C ASN A 317 5.25 -2.35 38.68
N PRO A 318 5.63 -1.97 39.91
CA PRO A 318 6.87 -1.24 40.20
C PRO A 318 8.15 -1.86 39.63
N ASP A 319 8.26 -3.18 39.64
CA ASP A 319 9.43 -3.89 39.12
C ASP A 319 9.55 -3.71 37.62
N LEU A 320 8.44 -3.79 36.89
CA LEU A 320 8.40 -3.56 35.45
C LEU A 320 8.85 -2.14 35.11
N ILE A 321 8.33 -1.15 35.84
CA ILE A 321 8.69 0.26 35.64
C ILE A 321 10.19 0.46 35.89
N ASN A 322 10.73 -0.08 36.99
CA ASN A 322 12.16 -0.01 37.28
C ASN A 322 13.01 -0.69 36.20
N GLN A 323 12.57 -1.84 35.71
CA GLN A 323 13.24 -2.61 34.67
C GLN A 323 13.26 -1.89 33.31
N LEU A 324 12.12 -1.32 32.90
CA LEU A 324 12.01 -0.55 31.66
C LEU A 324 12.81 0.77 31.75
N HIS A 325 12.80 1.43 32.91
CA HIS A 325 13.60 2.64 33.13
C HIS A 325 15.10 2.32 33.08
N LYS A 326 15.54 1.26 33.74
CA LYS A 326 16.93 0.79 33.68
C LYS A 326 17.36 0.38 32.27
N ALA A 327 16.44 -0.10 31.44
CA ALA A 327 16.68 -0.39 30.03
C ALA A 327 16.65 0.86 29.14
N GLY A 328 16.38 2.04 29.71
CA GLY A 328 16.23 3.30 29.01
C GLY A 328 15.02 3.32 28.07
N ILE A 329 14.00 2.49 28.30
CA ILE A 329 12.80 2.39 27.46
C ILE A 329 11.74 3.41 27.92
N ILE A 330 11.73 3.71 29.22
CA ILE A 330 10.91 4.79 29.80
C ILE A 330 11.78 5.76 30.57
N GLU A 331 11.47 7.04 30.45
CA GLU A 331 12.18 8.15 31.09
C GLU A 331 11.19 9.17 31.65
N GLN A 332 11.71 10.18 32.33
CA GLN A 332 10.93 11.34 32.76
C GLN A 332 11.55 12.61 32.18
N ASN A 333 10.73 13.54 31.67
CA ASN A 333 11.24 14.84 31.25
C ASN A 333 11.41 15.82 32.44
N GLN A 334 12.00 16.98 32.18
CA GLN A 334 12.20 18.02 33.20
C GLN A 334 10.89 18.52 33.85
N TYR A 335 9.73 18.37 33.20
CA TYR A 335 8.42 18.76 33.71
C TYR A 335 7.75 17.67 34.58
N GLY A 336 8.38 16.50 34.67
CA GLY A 336 7.85 15.35 35.40
C GLY A 336 6.90 14.48 34.58
N ASP A 337 6.80 14.67 33.27
CA ASP A 337 5.99 13.82 32.38
C ASP A 337 6.72 12.51 32.07
N ALA A 338 5.97 11.43 31.90
CA ALA A 338 6.50 10.15 31.47
C ALA A 338 6.81 10.17 29.97
N LEU A 339 8.04 9.80 29.61
CA LEU A 339 8.51 9.61 28.25
C LEU A 339 8.57 8.11 27.93
N PHE A 340 7.86 7.70 26.90
CA PHE A 340 7.88 6.34 26.36
C PHE A 340 8.68 6.34 25.05
N LEU A 341 9.93 5.89 25.12
CA LEU A 341 10.87 5.97 23.99
C LEU A 341 10.60 4.88 22.96
N TRP A 342 10.46 5.25 21.69
CA TRP A 342 10.24 4.33 20.58
C TRP A 342 11.57 3.78 20.10
N ARG A 343 12.12 2.82 20.86
CA ARG A 343 13.41 2.21 20.51
C ARG A 343 13.26 1.26 19.34
N ASP A 344 14.13 1.41 18.35
CA ASP A 344 14.27 0.45 17.26
C ASP A 344 14.71 -0.90 17.84
N PRO A 345 13.97 -2.00 17.62
CA PRO A 345 14.35 -3.33 18.15
C PRO A 345 15.68 -3.86 17.61
N VAL A 346 16.20 -3.29 16.52
CA VAL A 346 17.45 -3.69 15.87
C VAL A 346 18.59 -2.77 16.28
N THR A 347 18.46 -1.44 16.06
CA THR A 347 19.55 -0.49 16.30
C THR A 347 19.56 0.09 17.71
N ASN A 348 18.45 -0.05 18.45
CA ASN A 348 18.20 0.58 19.75
C ASN A 348 18.14 2.12 19.73
N ASP A 349 18.16 2.74 18.54
CA ASP A 349 17.98 4.18 18.36
C ASP A 349 16.59 4.61 18.81
N VAL A 350 16.49 5.82 19.36
CA VAL A 350 15.20 6.43 19.66
C VAL A 350 14.64 6.99 18.37
N LYS A 351 13.59 6.38 17.84
CA LYS A 351 12.91 6.78 16.61
C LYS A 351 11.76 7.75 16.84
N GLY A 352 11.37 7.97 18.08
CA GLY A 352 10.29 8.86 18.50
C GLY A 352 10.01 8.72 19.99
N THR A 353 9.09 9.54 20.50
CA THR A 353 8.70 9.50 21.92
C THR A 353 7.20 9.76 22.07
N SER A 354 6.53 8.93 22.87
CA SER A 354 5.19 9.26 23.39
C SER A 354 5.32 9.90 24.77
N ILE A 355 4.68 11.05 24.95
CA ILE A 355 4.73 11.86 26.16
C ILE A 355 3.39 11.77 26.86
N GLN A 356 3.42 11.39 28.14
CA GLN A 356 2.27 11.28 29.00
C GLN A 356 2.42 12.16 30.23
N GLY A 357 1.52 13.13 30.37
CA GLY A 357 1.44 13.99 31.54
C GLY A 357 1.11 13.20 32.79
N THR A 358 1.76 13.57 33.90
CA THR A 358 1.62 12.91 35.21
C THR A 358 0.78 13.71 36.20
N LYS A 359 0.46 14.98 35.88
CA LYS A 359 -0.44 15.84 36.65
C LYS A 359 -1.83 15.83 36.04
N ILE A 360 -2.84 15.53 36.87
CA ILE A 360 -4.24 15.50 36.45
C ILE A 360 -4.80 16.93 36.51
N ASN A 361 -5.27 17.44 35.37
CA ASN A 361 -5.95 18.71 35.19
C ASN A 361 -7.03 18.56 34.10
N TYR A 362 -8.28 18.31 34.51
CA TYR A 362 -9.42 18.16 33.62
C TYR A 362 -9.85 19.48 32.95
N GLN A 363 -9.58 20.64 33.59
CA GLN A 363 -9.85 21.94 32.96
C GLN A 363 -8.96 22.16 31.73
N LYS A 364 -7.68 21.82 31.82
CA LYS A 364 -6.71 22.00 30.72
C LYS A 364 -6.78 20.90 29.66
N TYR A 365 -7.04 19.65 30.05
CA TYR A 365 -6.95 18.49 29.15
C TYR A 365 -8.29 17.80 28.87
N GLY A 366 -9.40 18.42 29.28
CA GLY A 366 -10.75 17.89 29.10
C GLY A 366 -10.94 16.51 29.75
N LYS A 367 -11.77 15.67 29.14
CA LYS A 367 -12.11 14.31 29.64
C LYS A 367 -10.90 13.42 29.95
N ARG A 368 -9.74 13.65 29.32
CA ARG A 368 -8.53 12.84 29.52
C ARG A 368 -7.78 13.17 30.80
N GLY A 369 -7.98 14.37 31.34
CA GLY A 369 -7.33 14.85 32.56
C GLY A 369 -5.80 15.01 32.48
N THR A 370 -5.10 14.52 31.46
CA THR A 370 -3.63 14.55 31.37
C THR A 370 -3.17 14.86 29.95
N LEU A 371 -1.95 15.38 29.82
CA LEU A 371 -1.29 15.56 28.52
C LEU A 371 -1.06 14.19 27.85
N LYS A 372 -1.39 14.08 26.56
CA LYS A 372 -0.97 12.95 25.70
C LYS A 372 -0.48 13.51 24.37
N LYS A 373 0.78 13.27 24.04
CA LYS A 373 1.42 13.84 22.85
C LYS A 373 2.45 12.88 22.27
N ILE A 374 2.65 12.92 20.95
CA ILE A 374 3.80 12.32 20.28
C ILE A 374 4.79 13.46 19.98
N GLU A 375 6.08 13.24 20.26
CA GLU A 375 7.13 14.21 19.98
C GLU A 375 7.21 14.50 18.47
N ALA A 376 7.45 15.77 18.11
CA ALA A 376 7.46 16.20 16.72
C ALA A 376 8.53 15.45 15.91
N ASN A 377 8.27 15.24 14.62
CA ASN A 377 9.14 14.53 13.68
C ASN A 377 9.41 13.06 13.99
N SER A 378 8.77 12.46 15.02
CA SER A 378 8.90 11.03 15.32
C SER A 378 8.70 10.16 14.06
N THR A 379 9.59 9.19 13.87
CA THR A 379 9.69 8.35 12.68
C THR A 379 8.42 7.52 12.50
N LYS A 380 7.83 7.59 11.31
CA LYS A 380 6.63 6.81 10.96
C LYS A 380 6.93 5.31 11.01
N GLY A 381 5.93 4.52 11.44
CA GLY A 381 6.05 3.06 11.52
C GLY A 381 6.68 2.55 12.82
N TYR A 382 7.19 3.43 13.67
CA TYR A 382 7.67 3.09 15.01
C TYR A 382 6.65 3.48 16.09
N GLY A 383 6.82 2.87 17.26
CA GLY A 383 6.01 3.10 18.45
C GLY A 383 6.71 2.61 19.70
N PHE A 384 6.14 2.88 20.86
CA PHE A 384 6.71 2.35 22.11
C PHE A 384 6.63 0.83 22.09
N ASN A 385 7.73 0.16 22.46
CA ASN A 385 7.75 -1.29 22.49
C ASN A 385 8.75 -1.85 23.51
N PHE A 386 8.49 -3.07 23.97
CA PHE A 386 9.44 -3.87 24.74
C PHE A 386 9.25 -5.36 24.43
N THR A 387 10.32 -6.13 24.63
CA THR A 387 10.36 -7.56 24.26
C THR A 387 10.74 -8.40 25.47
N VAL A 388 10.05 -9.53 25.65
CA VAL A 388 10.32 -10.56 26.65
C VAL A 388 10.68 -11.85 25.91
N GLY A 389 11.97 -12.19 25.85
CA GLY A 389 12.45 -13.31 25.03
C GLY A 389 12.47 -12.94 23.54
N LYS A 390 12.20 -13.91 22.65
CA LYS A 390 12.16 -13.72 21.18
C LYS A 390 10.87 -13.04 20.72
N PRO A 391 10.83 -12.26 19.62
CA PRO A 391 9.59 -11.63 19.13
C PRO A 391 8.65 -12.59 18.38
N GLU A 392 8.50 -13.84 18.85
CA GLU A 392 7.66 -14.87 18.19
C GLU A 392 6.16 -14.56 18.29
N ASN A 393 5.73 -13.86 19.34
CA ASN A 393 4.34 -13.50 19.56
C ASN A 393 4.22 -11.97 19.66
N LEU A 394 3.59 -11.35 18.67
CA LEU A 394 3.44 -9.89 18.62
C LEU A 394 2.12 -9.49 19.26
N TYR A 395 2.15 -8.52 20.17
CA TYR A 395 0.98 -7.96 20.85
C TYR A 395 0.90 -6.46 20.58
N PHE A 396 -0.17 -6.02 19.92
CA PHE A 396 -0.39 -4.63 19.53
C PHE A 396 -1.47 -3.98 20.38
N PHE A 397 -1.18 -2.79 20.91
CA PHE A 397 -2.03 -1.99 21.79
C PHE A 397 -2.15 -0.56 21.30
N GLU A 398 -3.17 0.17 21.78
CA GLU A 398 -3.37 1.58 21.41
C GLU A 398 -2.41 2.53 22.11
N ALA A 399 -2.00 2.24 23.35
CA ALA A 399 -1.10 3.10 24.10
C ALA A 399 -0.04 2.31 24.91
N PRO A 400 1.08 2.97 25.30
CA PRO A 400 2.14 2.36 26.11
C PRO A 400 1.65 1.79 27.45
N ILE A 401 0.70 2.49 28.10
CA ILE A 401 0.13 2.09 29.38
C ILE A 401 -0.66 0.78 29.25
N ASP A 402 -1.40 0.58 28.16
CA ASP A 402 -2.16 -0.65 27.92
C ASP A 402 -1.24 -1.84 27.70
N ALA A 403 -0.17 -1.66 26.92
CA ALA A 403 0.83 -2.70 26.67
C ALA A 403 1.46 -3.19 27.99
N MET A 404 1.87 -2.27 28.86
CA MET A 404 2.42 -2.61 30.17
C MET A 404 1.37 -3.21 31.11
N SER A 405 0.13 -2.70 31.08
CA SER A 405 -0.95 -3.18 31.93
C SER A 405 -1.33 -4.62 31.59
N PHE A 406 -1.42 -4.93 30.29
CA PHE A 406 -1.64 -6.28 29.79
C PHE A 406 -0.54 -7.24 30.25
N TYR A 407 0.74 -6.84 30.14
CA TYR A 407 1.84 -7.68 30.60
C TYR A 407 1.80 -7.93 32.11
N CYS A 408 1.45 -6.93 32.92
CA CYS A 408 1.25 -7.10 34.37
C CYS A 408 0.17 -8.16 34.68
N LEU A 409 -0.93 -8.16 33.91
CA LEU A 409 -2.02 -9.14 34.06
C LEU A 409 -1.65 -10.53 33.55
N HIS A 410 -0.68 -10.63 32.63
CA HIS A 410 -0.28 -11.88 31.96
C HIS A 410 1.23 -12.17 32.08
N PRO A 411 1.77 -12.27 33.31
CA PRO A 411 3.22 -12.35 33.55
C PRO A 411 3.88 -13.65 33.04
N LYS A 412 3.06 -14.66 32.68
CA LYS A 412 3.53 -15.95 32.16
C LYS A 412 3.90 -15.90 30.67
N ILE A 413 3.56 -14.81 29.96
CA ILE A 413 3.88 -14.67 28.54
C ILE A 413 5.39 -14.56 28.37
N LYS A 414 5.94 -15.38 27.47
CA LYS A 414 7.35 -15.42 27.07
C LYS A 414 7.44 -15.41 25.55
N ASN A 415 8.60 -15.08 25.02
CA ASN A 415 8.85 -14.92 23.59
C ASN A 415 7.78 -14.04 22.93
N ALA A 416 7.63 -12.83 23.46
CA ALA A 416 6.66 -11.88 23.00
C ALA A 416 7.24 -10.47 22.88
N GLN A 417 6.74 -9.72 21.92
CA GLN A 417 6.97 -8.28 21.80
C GLN A 417 5.65 -7.55 22.02
N PHE A 418 5.66 -6.54 22.87
CA PHE A 418 4.52 -5.69 23.19
C PHE A 418 4.75 -4.33 22.53
N ILE A 419 3.84 -3.93 21.64
CA ILE A 419 3.96 -2.74 20.80
C ILE A 419 2.75 -1.84 21.03
N ALA A 420 2.98 -0.58 21.38
CA ALA A 420 1.96 0.46 21.35
C ALA A 420 2.03 1.20 20.01
N MET A 421 0.88 1.32 19.35
CA MET A 421 0.76 1.99 18.06
C MET A 421 0.51 3.51 18.20
N ASP A 422 0.26 3.98 19.43
CA ASP A 422 -0.13 5.35 19.77
C ASP A 422 -1.32 5.81 18.90
N GLY A 423 -2.38 5.00 18.94
CA GLY A 423 -3.56 5.02 18.06
C GLY A 423 -3.58 3.85 17.06
N LEU A 424 -4.71 3.63 16.38
CA LEU A 424 -4.98 2.50 15.49
C LEU A 424 -4.21 2.56 14.13
N LYS A 425 -2.87 2.55 14.18
CA LYS A 425 -1.97 2.79 13.04
C LYS A 425 -1.48 1.52 12.35
N LYS A 426 -2.00 1.23 11.15
CA LYS A 426 -1.65 0.04 10.34
C LYS A 426 -0.18 -0.04 9.92
N ASN A 427 0.49 1.10 9.70
CA ASN A 427 1.90 1.12 9.30
C ASN A 427 2.85 0.69 10.43
N VAL A 428 2.48 0.90 11.69
CA VAL A 428 3.24 0.41 12.85
C VAL A 428 3.17 -1.12 12.88
N PHE A 429 1.97 -1.69 12.72
CA PHE A 429 1.79 -3.14 12.58
C PHE A 429 2.68 -3.74 11.48
N ALA A 430 2.60 -3.19 10.26
CA ALA A 430 3.36 -3.70 9.13
C ALA A 430 4.88 -3.66 9.36
N ASN A 431 5.37 -2.56 9.94
CA ASN A 431 6.80 -2.39 10.22
C ASN A 431 7.30 -3.38 11.28
N TYR A 432 6.62 -3.50 12.43
CA TYR A 432 7.06 -4.42 13.49
C TYR A 432 6.92 -5.90 13.10
N PHE A 433 5.91 -6.26 12.30
CA PHE A 433 5.83 -7.61 11.73
C PHE A 433 7.06 -7.92 10.86
N GLN A 434 7.44 -7.00 9.97
CA GLN A 434 8.62 -7.18 9.11
C GLN A 434 9.93 -7.20 9.91
N ILE A 435 10.07 -6.36 10.94
CA ILE A 435 11.25 -6.36 11.82
C ILE A 435 11.37 -7.71 12.54
N ALA A 436 10.29 -8.17 13.16
CA ALA A 436 10.25 -9.45 13.87
C ALA A 436 10.55 -10.63 12.94
N GLU A 437 9.95 -10.66 11.74
CA GLU A 437 10.23 -11.69 10.73
C GLU A 437 11.70 -11.71 10.32
N LYS A 438 12.30 -10.53 10.05
CA LYS A 438 13.74 -10.46 9.74
C LYS A 438 14.60 -10.98 10.90
N GLN A 439 14.24 -10.66 12.14
CA GLN A 439 14.95 -11.12 13.34
C GLN A 439 14.77 -12.63 13.60
N LEU A 440 13.62 -13.20 13.26
CA LEU A 440 13.30 -14.61 13.52
C LEU A 440 13.76 -15.54 12.39
N GLN A 441 13.61 -15.11 11.13
CA GLN A 441 14.12 -15.83 9.96
C GLN A 441 15.60 -16.14 10.12
N GLN A 442 16.32 -15.17 10.67
CA GLN A 442 17.72 -15.24 11.02
C GLN A 442 18.06 -16.49 11.86
N ILE A 443 17.24 -16.84 12.84
CA ILE A 443 17.45 -17.99 13.74
C ILE A 443 16.63 -19.23 13.34
N GLY A 444 16.19 -19.32 12.08
CA GLY A 444 15.36 -20.42 11.60
C GLY A 444 13.98 -20.48 12.26
N SER A 445 13.46 -19.33 12.66
CA SER A 445 12.15 -19.17 13.27
C SER A 445 11.28 -18.22 12.44
N GLY A 446 10.06 -17.97 12.91
CA GLY A 446 9.12 -17.02 12.33
C GLY A 446 8.13 -16.56 13.39
N VAL A 447 7.41 -15.49 13.13
CA VAL A 447 6.31 -15.03 13.97
C VAL A 447 5.27 -16.15 14.02
N LYS A 448 4.85 -16.49 15.23
CA LYS A 448 3.90 -17.56 15.53
C LYS A 448 2.50 -17.02 15.73
N THR A 449 2.35 -15.84 16.31
CA THR A 449 1.03 -15.21 16.52
C THR A 449 1.10 -13.69 16.44
N VAL A 450 -0.01 -13.09 15.98
CA VAL A 450 -0.29 -11.66 16.08
C VAL A 450 -1.53 -11.49 16.96
N ASN A 451 -1.46 -10.62 17.95
CA ASN A 451 -2.52 -10.43 18.93
C ASN A 451 -2.86 -8.94 19.04
N PHE A 452 -4.13 -8.57 18.88
CA PHE A 452 -4.61 -7.19 19.00
C PHE A 452 -5.35 -7.00 20.33
N GLY A 453 -4.76 -6.20 21.23
CA GLY A 453 -5.32 -5.78 22.50
C GLY A 453 -5.78 -4.33 22.47
N VAL A 454 -6.43 -3.91 21.39
CA VAL A 454 -6.99 -2.55 21.22
C VAL A 454 -8.25 -2.36 22.07
N ASP A 455 -8.68 -1.12 22.24
CA ASP A 455 -9.80 -0.75 23.09
C ASP A 455 -11.07 -1.51 22.68
N ASN A 456 -11.90 -1.86 23.66
CA ASN A 456 -13.18 -2.52 23.40
C ASN A 456 -14.26 -1.49 23.03
N ASP A 457 -14.04 -0.75 21.95
CA ASP A 457 -15.02 0.17 21.38
C ASP A 457 -15.25 -0.09 19.88
N SER A 458 -16.11 0.72 19.26
CA SER A 458 -16.44 0.60 17.84
C SER A 458 -15.20 0.80 16.95
N ALA A 459 -14.28 1.69 17.33
CA ALA A 459 -13.08 1.96 16.55
C ALA A 459 -12.10 0.79 16.60
N GLY A 460 -11.86 0.24 17.79
CA GLY A 460 -11.04 -0.96 17.99
C GLY A 460 -11.61 -2.19 17.28
N THR A 461 -12.93 -2.38 17.35
CA THR A 461 -13.62 -3.49 16.67
C THR A 461 -13.50 -3.38 15.15
N ASN A 462 -13.81 -2.21 14.56
CA ASN A 462 -13.65 -1.96 13.13
C ASN A 462 -12.19 -2.12 12.67
N PHE A 463 -11.23 -1.75 13.51
CA PHE A 463 -9.81 -1.94 13.20
C PHE A 463 -9.46 -3.42 13.07
N ILE A 464 -9.88 -4.27 14.02
CA ILE A 464 -9.64 -5.72 13.98
C ILE A 464 -10.35 -6.38 12.80
N GLU A 465 -11.60 -5.99 12.50
CA GLU A 465 -12.38 -6.55 11.40
C GLU A 465 -11.71 -6.37 10.03
N ASN A 466 -10.94 -5.29 9.85
CA ASN A 466 -10.10 -5.09 8.66
C ASN A 466 -9.00 -6.16 8.48
N PHE A 467 -8.64 -6.89 9.54
CA PHE A 467 -7.64 -7.96 9.49
C PHE A 467 -8.27 -9.36 9.49
N ILE A 468 -9.48 -9.53 10.05
CA ILE A 468 -10.08 -10.84 10.30
C ILE A 468 -11.25 -11.18 9.33
N SER A 469 -11.98 -10.18 8.81
CA SER A 469 -13.20 -10.46 8.03
C SER A 469 -12.92 -11.12 6.66
N THR A 470 -13.64 -12.22 6.38
CA THR A 470 -13.56 -12.97 5.10
C THR A 470 -14.37 -12.30 3.98
N SER A 471 -15.22 -11.33 4.32
CA SER A 471 -16.20 -10.66 3.45
C SER A 471 -15.71 -9.35 2.83
N ASN A 472 -14.52 -8.85 3.18
CA ASN A 472 -13.97 -7.59 2.65
C ASN A 472 -12.88 -7.88 1.58
N PRO A 473 -12.97 -7.33 0.36
CA PRO A 473 -12.01 -7.60 -0.73
C PRO A 473 -10.60 -7.04 -0.49
N VAL A 474 -10.40 -6.17 0.50
CA VAL A 474 -9.06 -5.71 0.93
C VAL A 474 -8.45 -6.73 1.91
N LYS A 475 -8.16 -7.93 1.41
CA LYS A 475 -7.58 -9.02 2.21
C LYS A 475 -6.13 -8.70 2.59
N TYR A 476 -5.84 -8.61 3.89
CA TYR A 476 -4.60 -9.23 4.37
C TYR A 476 -4.79 -10.73 4.16
N LYS A 477 -4.50 -11.23 2.94
CA LYS A 477 -4.44 -12.66 2.64
C LYS A 477 -3.64 -13.30 3.76
N VAL A 478 -4.17 -14.38 4.34
CA VAL A 478 -3.52 -15.28 5.33
C VAL A 478 -2.06 -14.89 5.57
N LEU A 479 -1.77 -14.27 6.71
CA LEU A 479 -0.38 -13.91 7.02
C LEU A 479 0.45 -15.19 7.04
N VAL A 480 1.57 -15.16 6.35
CA VAL A 480 2.53 -16.26 6.29
C VAL A 480 3.86 -15.73 6.79
N ASN A 481 4.49 -16.47 7.71
CA ASN A 481 5.82 -16.12 8.18
C ASN A 481 6.88 -16.55 7.15
N SER A 482 8.13 -16.18 7.40
CA SER A 482 9.30 -16.51 6.58
C SER A 482 9.57 -18.01 6.45
N GLN A 483 8.95 -18.86 7.28
CA GLN A 483 9.00 -20.33 7.19
C GLN A 483 7.86 -20.92 6.35
N GLY A 484 6.97 -20.10 5.80
CA GLY A 484 5.79 -20.58 5.06
C GLY A 484 4.61 -21.00 5.94
N GLU A 485 4.68 -20.75 7.26
CA GLU A 485 3.64 -21.12 8.20
C GLU A 485 2.57 -20.02 8.32
N LYS A 486 1.31 -20.42 8.48
CA LYS A 486 0.21 -19.47 8.70
C LYS A 486 0.34 -18.82 10.08
N VAL A 487 0.31 -17.50 10.12
CA VAL A 487 0.35 -16.71 11.36
C VAL A 487 -1.08 -16.35 11.78
N PRO A 488 -1.65 -16.99 12.81
CA PRO A 488 -2.96 -16.62 13.33
C PRO A 488 -2.97 -15.20 13.89
N ILE A 489 -3.99 -14.43 13.52
CA ILE A 489 -4.34 -13.14 14.09
C ILE A 489 -5.43 -13.37 15.14
N LYS A 490 -5.20 -12.92 16.37
CA LYS A 490 -6.12 -13.12 17.51
C LYS A 490 -6.54 -11.78 18.11
N ARG A 491 -7.77 -11.71 18.59
CA ARG A 491 -8.25 -10.63 19.46
C ARG A 491 -7.89 -10.95 20.90
N CYS A 492 -7.21 -10.03 21.57
CA CYS A 492 -6.94 -10.03 23.00
C CYS A 492 -7.30 -8.66 23.61
N SER A 493 -8.38 -8.05 23.13
CA SER A 493 -9.02 -6.89 23.78
C SER A 493 -9.64 -7.30 25.12
N PRO A 494 -9.77 -6.38 26.09
CA PRO A 494 -10.55 -6.64 27.30
C PRO A 494 -12.01 -6.92 26.94
N LYS A 495 -12.70 -7.72 27.76
CA LYS A 495 -14.15 -7.87 27.64
C LYS A 495 -14.83 -6.62 28.18
N GLU A 496 -15.97 -6.24 27.60
CA GLU A 496 -16.73 -5.05 28.01
C GLU A 496 -17.02 -5.03 29.52
N GLU A 497 -17.37 -6.19 30.07
CA GLU A 497 -17.71 -6.38 31.49
C GLU A 497 -16.58 -6.05 32.48
N ILE A 498 -15.32 -6.07 32.03
CA ILE A 498 -14.15 -5.93 32.94
C ILE A 498 -13.41 -4.60 32.80
N GLY A 499 -13.65 -3.84 31.72
CA GLY A 499 -13.05 -2.53 31.46
C GLY A 499 -12.95 -2.22 29.96
N LYS A 500 -12.90 -0.93 29.63
CA LYS A 500 -12.78 -0.45 28.24
C LYS A 500 -11.40 -0.74 27.64
N ASP A 501 -10.36 -0.48 28.43
CA ASP A 501 -8.95 -0.69 28.07
C ASP A 501 -8.22 -1.58 29.10
N TRP A 502 -6.99 -1.97 28.79
CA TRP A 502 -6.24 -2.87 29.67
C TRP A 502 -5.76 -2.18 30.97
N ASN A 503 -5.67 -0.86 31.00
CA ASN A 503 -5.33 -0.14 32.23
C ASN A 503 -6.49 -0.12 33.22
N GLU A 504 -7.72 0.12 32.75
CA GLU A 504 -8.94 0.02 33.56
C GLU A 504 -9.08 -1.38 34.17
N VAL A 505 -8.87 -2.43 33.37
CA VAL A 505 -8.90 -3.82 33.88
C VAL A 505 -7.86 -4.04 34.99
N LEU A 506 -6.64 -3.50 34.82
CA LEU A 506 -5.59 -3.62 35.84
C LEU A 506 -5.97 -2.85 37.12
N GLN A 507 -6.50 -1.63 36.99
CA GLN A 507 -6.93 -0.81 38.12
C GLN A 507 -8.07 -1.49 38.90
N ASN A 508 -9.06 -2.05 38.20
CA ASN A 508 -10.19 -2.76 38.80
C ASN A 508 -9.75 -4.02 39.57
N LYS A 509 -8.75 -4.75 39.04
CA LYS A 509 -8.22 -5.95 39.71
C LYS A 509 -7.23 -5.65 40.84
N PHE A 510 -6.78 -4.40 40.98
CA PHE A 510 -5.67 -4.04 41.87
C PHE A 510 -5.94 -4.39 43.34
N VAL A 511 -7.20 -4.29 43.81
CA VAL A 511 -7.59 -4.61 45.20
C VAL A 511 -7.23 -6.06 45.58
N ASN A 512 -7.27 -6.99 44.62
CA ASN A 512 -6.97 -8.42 44.81
C ASN A 512 -5.67 -8.87 44.13
N TYR A 513 -4.88 -7.94 43.57
CA TYR A 513 -3.69 -8.26 42.79
C TYR A 513 -2.44 -8.21 43.67
N ARG A 514 -1.85 -9.39 43.95
CA ARG A 514 -0.49 -9.46 44.49
C ARG A 514 0.51 -9.38 43.33
N PRO A 515 1.42 -8.39 43.31
CA PRO A 515 2.43 -8.27 42.25
C PRO A 515 3.24 -9.55 42.16
N LYS A 516 3.12 -10.26 41.04
CA LYS A 516 3.96 -11.43 40.76
C LYS A 516 5.34 -10.93 40.33
N LYS A 517 6.39 -11.62 40.76
CA LYS A 517 7.76 -11.35 40.31
C LYS A 517 7.80 -11.47 38.77
N LEU A 518 8.13 -10.37 38.11
CA LEU A 518 8.25 -10.32 36.65
C LEU A 518 9.70 -10.64 36.26
N ASP A 519 9.87 -11.67 35.44
CA ASP A 519 11.16 -12.08 34.90
C ASP A 519 11.49 -11.32 33.62
N PHE A 520 11.62 -9.99 33.73
CA PHE A 520 12.28 -9.17 32.71
C PHE A 520 13.79 -9.20 32.99
N GLN A 521 14.42 -10.38 32.93
CA GLN A 521 15.87 -10.45 33.09
C GLN A 521 16.59 -9.97 31.83
N LYS A 522 17.42 -8.96 32.06
CA LYS A 522 18.45 -8.35 31.21
C LYS A 522 18.95 -9.22 30.04
N LYS A 523 18.27 -9.11 28.91
CA LYS A 523 18.80 -8.90 27.55
C LYS A 523 17.55 -8.86 26.69
N GLN A 524 17.17 -7.68 26.18
CA GLN A 524 16.36 -7.63 24.94
C GLN A 524 16.93 -8.67 23.99
N PHE A 525 16.11 -9.40 23.24
CA PHE A 525 16.60 -10.39 22.28
C PHE A 525 17.74 -9.78 21.45
N LYS A 526 18.96 -10.17 21.81
CA LYS A 526 20.18 -9.86 21.12
C LYS A 526 20.55 -11.15 20.44
N LEU A 527 20.73 -11.09 19.13
CA LEU A 527 21.31 -12.19 18.38
C LEU A 527 22.60 -12.63 19.10
N SER A 528 22.79 -13.95 19.32
CA SER A 528 23.96 -14.42 20.07
C SER A 528 25.26 -14.00 19.38
N GLN A 529 26.35 -13.87 20.12
CA GLN A 529 27.64 -13.46 19.55
C GLN A 529 28.10 -14.46 18.46
N GLU A 530 27.92 -15.76 18.71
CA GLU A 530 28.08 -16.85 17.72
C GLU A 530 27.14 -16.71 16.51
N TYR A 531 25.93 -16.17 16.71
CA TYR A 531 24.99 -15.91 15.64
C TYR A 531 25.43 -14.71 14.80
N VAL A 532 25.81 -13.58 15.41
CA VAL A 532 26.33 -12.40 14.70
C VAL A 532 27.58 -12.79 13.90
N GLN A 533 28.43 -13.65 14.47
CA GLN A 533 29.62 -14.17 13.80
C GLN A 533 29.28 -15.11 12.64
N SER A 534 28.35 -16.06 12.81
CA SER A 534 27.92 -16.96 11.74
C SER A 534 27.11 -16.25 10.64
N TYR A 535 26.32 -15.22 11.00
CA TYR A 535 25.61 -14.35 10.07
C TYR A 535 26.57 -13.49 9.25
N ALA A 536 27.57 -12.87 9.88
CA ALA A 536 28.62 -12.13 9.19
C ALA A 536 29.41 -13.04 8.24
N VAL A 537 29.79 -14.25 8.67
CA VAL A 537 30.41 -15.29 7.83
C VAL A 537 29.53 -15.67 6.63
N LYS A 538 28.24 -15.94 6.86
CA LYS A 538 27.29 -16.33 5.81
C LYS A 538 27.03 -15.18 4.85
N ARG A 539 26.93 -13.95 5.34
CA ARG A 539 26.74 -12.74 4.52
C ARG A 539 27.97 -12.42 3.68
N ILE A 540 29.16 -12.52 4.25
CA ILE A 540 30.43 -12.40 3.50
C ILE A 540 30.48 -13.48 2.42
N GLN A 541 30.11 -14.73 2.74
CA GLN A 541 30.08 -15.82 1.75
C GLN A 541 29.04 -15.59 0.65
N THR A 542 27.85 -15.09 0.98
CA THR A 542 26.83 -14.71 -0.01
C THR A 542 27.32 -13.58 -0.90
N ILE A 543 27.92 -12.53 -0.35
CA ILE A 543 28.52 -11.44 -1.14
C ILE A 543 29.61 -11.98 -2.06
N LEU A 544 30.47 -12.87 -1.57
CA LEU A 544 31.50 -13.50 -2.40
C LEU A 544 30.89 -14.33 -3.55
N ASN A 545 29.79 -15.03 -3.31
CA ASN A 545 29.10 -15.82 -4.32
C ASN A 545 28.36 -14.93 -5.34
N ASP A 546 27.63 -13.92 -4.88
CA ASP A 546 26.80 -13.00 -5.70
C ASP A 546 27.65 -12.22 -6.71
N TYR A 547 28.89 -11.88 -6.32
CA TYR A 547 29.86 -11.21 -7.19
C TYR A 547 30.79 -12.17 -7.96
N GLY A 548 30.57 -13.49 -7.86
CA GLY A 548 31.38 -14.51 -8.55
C GLY A 548 32.82 -14.63 -8.04
N LEU A 549 33.08 -14.18 -6.81
CA LEU A 549 34.39 -14.12 -6.15
C LEU A 549 34.69 -15.36 -5.29
N SER A 550 33.75 -16.31 -5.24
CA SER A 550 33.90 -17.60 -4.58
C SER A 550 34.77 -18.57 -5.38
N GLY A 551 36.09 -18.48 -5.24
CA GLY A 551 37.03 -19.49 -5.76
C GLY A 551 37.08 -20.76 -4.89
N ARG A 552 37.64 -21.88 -5.41
CA ARG A 552 37.82 -23.19 -4.71
C ARG A 552 38.47 -23.10 -3.31
N TYR A 553 39.14 -22.00 -3.00
CA TYR A 553 39.85 -21.75 -1.73
C TYR A 553 39.26 -20.60 -0.89
N SER A 554 38.13 -20.01 -1.29
CA SER A 554 37.52 -18.92 -0.52
C SER A 554 36.67 -19.49 0.63
N LYS A 555 37.11 -19.28 1.88
CA LYS A 555 36.47 -19.86 3.05
C LYS A 555 36.46 -18.87 4.20
N SER A 556 35.28 -18.63 4.77
CA SER A 556 35.13 -17.86 6.01
C SER A 556 34.88 -18.83 7.17
N THR A 557 35.68 -18.75 8.23
CA THR A 557 35.59 -19.63 9.41
C THR A 557 35.52 -18.84 10.70
N VAL A 558 34.81 -19.38 11.68
CA VAL A 558 34.80 -18.88 13.07
C VAL A 558 35.70 -19.77 13.92
N ASN A 559 36.64 -19.16 14.66
CA ASN A 559 37.43 -19.88 15.65
C ASN A 559 37.72 -18.96 16.85
N ASN A 560 37.43 -19.41 18.08
CA ASN A 560 37.58 -18.63 19.32
C ASN A 560 37.11 -17.16 19.19
N ASP A 561 35.85 -16.96 18.81
CA ASP A 561 35.20 -15.65 18.64
C ASP A 561 35.79 -14.71 17.56
N ARG A 562 36.63 -15.23 16.65
CA ARG A 562 37.20 -14.49 15.52
C ARG A 562 36.66 -15.02 14.19
N ILE A 563 36.29 -14.10 13.29
CA ILE A 563 35.94 -14.42 11.89
C ILE A 563 37.19 -14.24 11.03
N THR A 564 37.64 -15.32 10.41
CA THR A 564 38.75 -15.30 9.45
C THR A 564 38.20 -15.63 8.07
N THR A 565 38.34 -14.69 7.13
CA THR A 565 37.96 -14.89 5.72
C THR A 565 39.20 -15.05 4.86
N TYR A 566 39.38 -16.23 4.28
CA TYR A 566 40.38 -16.50 3.26
C TYR A 566 39.77 -16.20 1.89
N PHE A 567 40.38 -15.28 1.14
CA PHE A 567 39.99 -14.99 -0.23
C PHE A 567 40.82 -15.85 -1.19
N GLY A 568 40.19 -16.76 -1.92
CA GLY A 568 40.87 -17.58 -2.93
C GLY A 568 41.32 -16.80 -4.16
N ASN A 569 40.83 -15.56 -4.34
CA ASN A 569 41.28 -14.61 -5.34
C ASN A 569 41.90 -13.39 -4.62
N PRO A 570 43.19 -13.08 -4.83
CA PRO A 570 43.88 -12.00 -4.12
C PRO A 570 43.38 -10.59 -4.46
N LYS A 571 42.58 -10.42 -5.53
CA LYS A 571 41.96 -9.13 -5.91
C LYS A 571 40.57 -8.91 -5.32
N THR A 572 40.03 -9.88 -4.58
CA THR A 572 38.68 -9.81 -4.00
C THR A 572 38.46 -8.60 -3.07
N PRO A 573 39.41 -8.19 -2.21
CA PRO A 573 39.26 -6.97 -1.41
C PRO A 573 39.10 -5.68 -2.25
N GLU A 574 39.79 -5.57 -3.38
CA GLU A 574 39.64 -4.43 -4.31
C GLU A 574 38.28 -4.42 -5.00
N ILE A 575 37.77 -5.59 -5.41
CA ILE A 575 36.49 -5.72 -6.10
C ILE A 575 35.31 -5.38 -5.18
N LEU A 576 35.46 -5.62 -3.88
CA LEU A 576 34.47 -5.26 -2.85
C LEU A 576 34.61 -3.82 -2.33
N GLY A 577 35.54 -3.02 -2.88
CA GLY A 577 35.79 -1.64 -2.44
C GLY A 577 36.50 -1.52 -1.08
N LEU A 578 37.03 -2.61 -0.53
CA LEU A 578 37.69 -2.66 0.78
C LEU A 578 39.13 -2.11 0.75
N SER A 579 39.65 -1.77 -0.42
CA SER A 579 41.00 -1.22 -0.62
C SER A 579 41.03 0.30 -0.85
N GLN A 580 39.88 0.99 -0.84
CA GLN A 580 39.75 2.38 -1.30
C GLN A 580 39.44 3.43 -0.22
N VAL A 581 39.66 3.15 1.06
CA VAL A 581 39.39 4.17 2.09
C VAL A 581 40.66 4.48 2.86
N ASP A 582 41.20 5.67 2.61
CA ASP A 582 42.40 6.18 3.27
C ASP A 582 42.13 6.34 4.77
N SER A 583 42.91 5.63 5.58
CA SER A 583 42.67 5.49 7.01
C SER A 583 42.71 6.83 7.76
N GLU A 584 43.41 7.82 7.21
CA GLU A 584 43.63 9.15 7.80
C GLU A 584 42.47 10.13 7.55
N ASP A 585 41.81 10.05 6.40
CA ASP A 585 40.63 10.86 6.06
C ASP A 585 39.41 10.43 6.89
N VAL A 586 39.26 9.12 7.10
CA VAL A 586 38.24 8.56 8.01
C VAL A 586 38.55 8.95 9.46
N LEU A 587 39.82 8.93 9.87
CA LEU A 587 40.22 9.37 11.22
C LEU A 587 39.94 10.86 11.44
N THR A 588 40.10 11.69 10.41
CA THR A 588 39.88 13.14 10.47
C THR A 588 38.39 13.49 10.47
N ALA A 589 37.59 12.80 9.65
CA ALA A 589 36.12 12.88 9.68
C ALA A 589 35.57 12.38 11.02
N THR A 590 36.07 11.25 11.51
CA THR A 590 35.68 10.66 12.81
C THR A 590 36.05 11.55 13.99
N ARG A 591 37.22 12.22 13.96
CA ARG A 591 37.62 13.19 15.00
C ARG A 591 36.76 14.46 14.96
N SER A 592 36.34 14.90 13.78
CA SER A 592 35.49 16.09 13.61
C SER A 592 34.05 15.82 14.08
N ILE A 593 33.54 14.61 13.83
CA ILE A 593 32.25 14.10 14.31
C ILE A 593 32.30 13.86 15.83
N ALA A 594 33.36 13.24 16.36
CA ALA A 594 33.53 12.99 17.80
C ALA A 594 33.70 14.28 18.62
N LYS A 595 34.15 15.37 17.99
CA LYS A 595 34.25 16.69 18.62
C LYS A 595 33.02 17.58 18.41
N GLY A 596 31.94 17.06 17.80
CA GLY A 596 30.67 17.77 17.63
C GLY A 596 30.73 18.96 16.68
N ARG A 597 31.67 19.00 15.72
CA ARG A 597 31.86 20.13 14.79
C ARG A 597 31.29 19.86 13.38
N LEU A 598 30.13 19.19 13.32
CA LEU A 598 29.46 18.78 12.07
C LEU A 598 29.09 19.95 11.15
N SER A 599 28.92 21.16 11.66
CA SER A 599 28.54 22.33 10.85
C SER A 599 29.68 22.98 10.07
N GLN A 600 30.94 22.56 10.28
CA GLN A 600 32.11 23.18 9.63
C GLN A 600 32.78 22.30 8.56
N SER A 601 32.32 21.06 8.34
CA SER A 601 32.94 20.15 7.38
C SER A 601 32.30 20.23 6.00
N LYS A 602 32.66 21.25 5.19
CA LYS A 602 32.58 21.14 3.72
C LYS A 602 33.70 20.20 3.27
N VAL A 603 33.47 18.89 3.39
CA VAL A 603 34.45 17.90 2.95
C VAL A 603 34.12 17.49 1.52
N LEU A 604 35.04 17.84 0.61
CA LEU A 604 35.19 17.27 -0.73
C LEU A 604 34.06 17.51 -1.75
N GLY A 605 33.56 18.73 -1.87
CA GLY A 605 32.99 19.26 -3.14
C GLY A 605 31.94 18.42 -3.89
N LYS A 606 31.30 17.46 -3.21
CA LYS A 606 30.30 16.54 -3.73
C LYS A 606 29.24 16.37 -2.64
N ASP A 607 27.97 16.44 -3.02
CA ASP A 607 26.85 16.10 -2.16
C ASP A 607 26.88 14.60 -1.85
N ILE A 608 27.49 14.25 -0.73
CA ILE A 608 27.36 12.92 -0.14
C ILE A 608 26.29 13.04 0.93
N ASP A 609 25.19 12.29 0.72
CA ASP A 609 24.09 12.17 1.66
C ASP A 609 24.62 11.84 3.09
N PRO A 610 24.44 12.74 4.07
CA PRO A 610 24.86 12.54 5.45
C PRO A 610 24.32 11.23 6.06
N GLN A 611 23.15 10.77 5.61
CA GLN A 611 22.52 9.54 6.06
C GLN A 611 23.25 8.30 5.53
N ARG A 612 23.72 8.36 4.29
CA ARG A 612 24.54 7.31 3.68
C ARG A 612 25.91 7.22 4.32
N LEU A 613 26.56 8.37 4.54
CA LEU A 613 27.83 8.42 5.25
C LEU A 613 27.67 7.95 6.70
N ALA A 614 26.57 8.29 7.37
CA ALA A 614 26.27 7.81 8.71
C ALA A 614 26.02 6.30 8.76
N ASN A 615 25.30 5.72 7.78
CA ASN A 615 25.04 4.28 7.71
C ASN A 615 26.31 3.48 7.37
N GLU A 616 27.10 3.92 6.38
CA GLU A 616 28.37 3.29 6.02
C GLU A 616 29.41 3.45 7.15
N SER A 617 29.40 4.59 7.86
CA SER A 617 30.21 4.79 9.07
C SER A 617 29.71 3.98 10.26
N LEU A 618 28.41 3.71 10.38
CA LEU A 618 27.83 2.87 11.43
C LEU A 618 28.18 1.40 11.21
N ASP A 619 28.12 0.93 9.96
CA ASP A 619 28.57 -0.41 9.57
C ASP A 619 30.08 -0.57 9.78
N PHE A 620 30.87 0.49 9.52
CA PHE A 620 32.30 0.54 9.80
C PHE A 620 32.62 0.62 11.30
N VAL A 621 31.87 1.41 12.09
CA VAL A 621 32.02 1.51 13.56
C VAL A 621 31.57 0.22 14.23
N LEU A 622 30.54 -0.46 13.74
CA LEU A 622 30.16 -1.80 14.20
C LEU A 622 31.28 -2.80 13.90
N ALA A 623 31.85 -2.77 12.69
CA ALA A 623 33.01 -3.59 12.35
C ALA A 623 34.27 -3.22 13.18
N LYS A 624 34.42 -1.95 13.56
CA LYS A 624 35.56 -1.46 14.35
C LYS A 624 35.41 -1.72 15.85
N VAL A 625 34.21 -1.59 16.40
CA VAL A 625 33.86 -1.90 17.80
C VAL A 625 33.94 -3.41 18.04
N ILE A 626 33.56 -4.22 17.05
CA ILE A 626 33.75 -5.69 17.07
C ILE A 626 35.22 -6.08 16.92
N SER A 627 36.07 -5.23 16.33
CA SER A 627 37.51 -5.48 16.16
C SER A 627 38.42 -4.79 17.18
N SER A 628 37.91 -3.85 18.01
CA SER A 628 38.73 -3.08 18.96
C SER A 628 38.99 -3.77 20.31
N ASP A 629 38.48 -4.99 20.54
CA ASP A 629 38.97 -5.87 21.62
C ASP A 629 40.11 -6.81 21.15
N LEU A 630 40.62 -6.63 19.93
CA LEU A 630 41.81 -7.33 19.44
C LEU A 630 43.08 -6.64 19.95
N GLN A 631 43.74 -7.20 20.96
CA GLN A 631 45.16 -6.94 21.16
C GLN A 631 45.95 -7.29 19.89
N SER A 632 47.02 -6.52 19.68
CA SER A 632 47.89 -6.41 18.52
C SER A 632 48.24 -7.72 17.80
N PRO A 633 48.46 -7.68 16.46
CA PRO A 633 48.90 -8.86 15.72
C PRO A 633 50.32 -9.27 16.17
N ARG A 634 50.46 -10.51 16.66
CA ARG A 634 51.76 -11.18 16.70
C ARG A 634 51.98 -11.88 15.37
N PHE A 635 52.99 -11.44 14.63
CA PHE A 635 53.59 -12.20 13.55
C PHE A 635 54.71 -13.08 14.14
N GLY A 636 54.62 -14.40 14.00
CA GLY A 636 55.79 -15.28 14.02
C GLY A 636 56.26 -15.48 12.58
N THR A 637 57.53 -15.63 12.24
CA THR A 637 58.77 -15.76 13.02
C THR A 637 59.93 -15.33 12.11
N ALA A 638 60.47 -14.14 12.34
CA ALA A 638 61.87 -13.76 12.08
C ALA A 638 62.02 -12.30 12.51
N HIS A 639 62.99 -12.02 13.38
CA HIS A 639 63.36 -10.65 13.72
C HIS A 639 63.94 -9.95 12.49
N GLN A 640 63.20 -9.02 11.87
CA GLN A 640 63.76 -7.84 11.18
C GLN A 640 62.65 -6.85 10.77
N ARG A 641 62.82 -5.57 11.14
CA ARG A 641 61.99 -4.44 10.67
C ARG A 641 62.52 -3.97 9.30
N PRO A 642 61.70 -3.83 8.25
CA PRO A 642 62.05 -2.97 7.12
C PRO A 642 61.35 -1.62 7.28
N THR A 643 62.12 -0.58 7.60
CA THR A 643 61.68 0.81 7.53
C THR A 643 61.82 1.31 6.10
N LEU A 644 60.72 1.44 5.36
CA LEU A 644 60.68 2.32 4.19
C LEU A 644 60.61 3.77 4.68
N ASN A 645 61.45 4.65 4.14
CA ASN A 645 61.51 6.03 4.59
C ASN A 645 60.44 6.89 3.91
N ARG A 646 60.18 8.06 4.50
CA ARG A 646 59.12 9.01 4.12
C ARG A 646 59.22 9.50 2.67
N GLU A 647 60.42 9.57 2.10
CA GLU A 647 60.64 10.06 0.73
C GLU A 647 60.23 9.03 -0.34
N GLN A 648 60.44 7.74 -0.06
CA GLN A 648 60.02 6.66 -0.95
C GLN A 648 58.49 6.57 -1.05
N ILE A 649 57.79 6.85 0.05
CA ILE A 649 56.33 6.89 0.12
C ILE A 649 55.78 8.10 -0.68
N ILE A 650 56.40 9.28 -0.54
CA ILE A 650 55.98 10.49 -1.27
C ILE A 650 56.17 10.34 -2.79
N SER A 651 57.22 9.64 -3.23
CA SER A 651 57.47 9.37 -4.64
C SER A 651 56.39 8.49 -5.28
N GLN A 652 55.95 7.43 -4.58
CA GLN A 652 54.88 6.53 -5.06
C GLN A 652 53.50 7.22 -5.10
N VAL A 653 53.24 8.16 -4.18
CA VAL A 653 51.99 8.95 -4.14
C VAL A 653 51.92 9.98 -5.29
N LYS A 654 53.06 10.56 -5.69
CA LYS A 654 53.11 11.48 -6.83
C LYS A 654 52.85 10.78 -8.17
N GLN A 655 53.37 9.57 -8.36
CA GLN A 655 53.15 8.79 -9.59
C GLN A 655 51.70 8.34 -9.78
N SER A 656 50.97 8.07 -8.69
CA SER A 656 49.59 7.59 -8.75
C SER A 656 48.58 8.69 -9.09
N LYS A 657 48.85 9.95 -8.72
CA LYS A 657 47.97 11.11 -9.00
C LYS A 657 47.72 11.37 -10.50
N GLY A 658 48.73 11.19 -11.35
CA GLY A 658 48.61 11.39 -12.81
C GLY A 658 47.73 10.33 -13.47
N TYR A 659 47.93 9.07 -13.09
CA TYR A 659 47.14 7.92 -13.57
C TYR A 659 45.64 8.08 -13.30
N PHE A 660 45.27 8.60 -12.13
CA PHE A 660 43.86 8.78 -11.76
C PHE A 660 43.20 9.99 -12.43
N LYS A 661 43.97 11.03 -12.78
CA LYS A 661 43.45 12.17 -13.54
C LYS A 661 43.08 11.76 -14.97
N ASP A 662 43.97 11.02 -15.64
CA ASP A 662 43.73 10.51 -17.00
C ASP A 662 42.54 9.54 -17.04
N LYS A 663 42.34 8.72 -15.98
CA LYS A 663 41.18 7.83 -15.87
C LYS A 663 39.87 8.55 -15.58
N SER A 664 39.91 9.65 -14.83
CA SER A 664 38.73 10.48 -14.59
C SER A 664 38.27 11.20 -15.85
N GLU A 665 39.19 11.70 -16.67
CA GLU A 665 38.87 12.34 -17.95
C GLU A 665 38.37 11.32 -18.99
N GLU A 666 38.89 10.08 -18.98
CA GLU A 666 38.35 8.98 -19.79
C GLU A 666 36.90 8.67 -19.43
N ILE A 667 36.56 8.57 -18.13
CA ILE A 667 35.21 8.24 -17.66
C ILE A 667 34.20 9.36 -17.98
N ASN A 668 34.56 10.62 -17.75
CA ASN A 668 33.67 11.76 -18.02
C ASN A 668 33.27 11.87 -19.50
N ASN A 669 34.11 11.44 -20.44
CA ASN A 669 33.79 11.46 -21.87
C ASN A 669 32.80 10.35 -22.31
N PHE A 670 32.51 9.34 -21.47
CA PHE A 670 31.59 8.23 -21.79
C PHE A 670 30.27 8.27 -21.00
N GLU A 671 30.15 9.14 -20.00
CA GLU A 671 28.93 9.31 -19.19
C GLU A 671 27.89 10.25 -19.83
N ILE A 672 28.17 10.81 -21.02
CA ILE A 672 27.30 11.78 -21.68
C ILE A 672 25.96 11.13 -22.11
N THR A 673 25.91 9.82 -22.38
CA THR A 673 24.65 9.06 -22.55
C THR A 673 24.74 7.58 -22.09
N PRO A 674 23.64 6.98 -21.57
CA PRO A 674 23.58 5.58 -21.13
C PRO A 674 24.01 4.54 -22.20
N GLU A 675 23.80 4.85 -23.47
CA GLU A 675 24.07 3.99 -24.63
C GLU A 675 25.59 3.87 -24.90
N LEU A 676 26.32 4.99 -24.80
CA LEU A 676 27.78 5.04 -24.96
C LEU A 676 28.51 4.35 -23.80
N SER A 677 27.97 4.45 -22.59
CA SER A 677 28.47 3.73 -21.41
C SER A 677 28.36 2.21 -21.57
N ARG A 678 27.25 1.70 -22.11
CA ARG A 678 27.09 0.26 -22.41
C ARG A 678 28.02 -0.20 -23.53
N PHE A 679 28.24 0.63 -24.55
CA PHE A 679 29.19 0.35 -25.64
C PHE A 679 30.65 0.24 -25.12
N HIS A 680 31.08 1.16 -24.26
CA HIS A 680 32.38 1.12 -23.58
C HIS A 680 32.57 -0.18 -22.79
N HIS A 681 31.53 -0.60 -22.05
CA HIS A 681 31.57 -1.82 -21.25
C HIS A 681 31.67 -3.10 -22.10
N ILE A 682 30.97 -3.16 -23.24
CA ILE A 682 31.03 -4.29 -24.18
C ILE A 682 32.44 -4.41 -24.81
N LEU A 683 33.07 -3.29 -25.18
CA LEU A 683 34.44 -3.30 -25.72
C LEU A 683 35.47 -3.75 -24.68
N LYS A 684 35.40 -3.23 -23.44
CA LYS A 684 36.29 -3.67 -22.34
C LYS A 684 36.17 -5.17 -22.04
N LYS A 685 34.95 -5.70 -22.08
CA LYS A 685 34.68 -7.13 -21.82
C LYS A 685 35.25 -8.01 -22.94
N GLN A 686 35.19 -7.57 -24.21
CA GLN A 686 35.82 -8.28 -25.33
C GLN A 686 37.35 -8.19 -25.30
N ASP A 687 37.92 -7.09 -24.84
CA ASP A 687 39.37 -6.89 -24.72
C ASP A 687 40.02 -7.83 -23.69
N GLN A 688 39.35 -8.01 -22.55
CA GLN A 688 39.76 -9.00 -21.55
C GLN A 688 39.67 -10.43 -22.10
N LEU A 689 38.66 -10.73 -22.91
CA LEU A 689 38.50 -12.05 -23.54
C LEU A 689 39.53 -12.33 -24.65
N LEU A 690 40.09 -11.29 -25.29
CA LEU A 690 41.08 -11.43 -26.38
C LEU A 690 42.52 -11.12 -25.95
N ASN A 691 42.73 -10.81 -24.66
CA ASN A 691 43.99 -10.40 -24.07
C ASN A 691 44.66 -9.24 -24.85
N ARG A 692 43.87 -8.20 -25.16
CA ARG A 692 44.30 -6.96 -25.84
C ARG A 692 44.01 -5.76 -24.94
N LYS A 693 44.76 -4.66 -25.13
CA LYS A 693 44.49 -3.38 -24.48
C LYS A 693 44.06 -2.38 -25.55
N THR A 694 42.78 -2.06 -25.66
CA THR A 694 42.34 -0.82 -26.31
C THR A 694 42.71 0.31 -25.36
N SER A 695 43.70 1.09 -25.77
CA SER A 695 44.29 2.07 -24.88
C SER A 695 43.57 3.42 -24.95
N GLN A 696 42.82 3.72 -26.02
CA GLN A 696 42.12 4.99 -26.17
C GLN A 696 40.87 4.84 -27.05
N LEU A 697 39.73 5.33 -26.55
CA LEU A 697 38.46 5.46 -27.27
C LEU A 697 38.05 6.93 -27.20
N LYS A 698 37.67 7.51 -28.35
CA LYS A 698 37.14 8.88 -28.42
C LYS A 698 35.86 8.88 -29.25
N VAL A 699 34.83 9.55 -28.73
CA VAL A 699 33.55 9.72 -29.39
C VAL A 699 33.52 11.10 -30.03
N PHE A 700 33.03 11.16 -31.27
CA PHE A 700 32.83 12.41 -31.99
C PHE A 700 31.35 12.51 -32.35
N GLU A 701 30.73 13.62 -31.99
CA GLU A 701 29.41 14.02 -32.46
C GLU A 701 29.58 15.18 -33.43
N SER A 702 29.05 15.02 -34.64
CA SER A 702 28.83 16.12 -35.59
C SER A 702 27.37 16.06 -36.03
N ASP A 703 26.81 17.17 -36.51
CA ASP A 703 25.38 17.54 -36.69
C ASP A 703 24.46 16.61 -37.51
N SER A 704 24.70 15.32 -37.53
CA SER A 704 23.73 14.26 -37.85
C SER A 704 24.23 12.84 -37.60
N LYS A 705 25.46 12.56 -37.11
CA LYS A 705 25.95 11.17 -36.88
C LYS A 705 26.92 11.07 -35.70
N THR A 706 26.72 10.08 -34.83
CA THR A 706 27.68 9.73 -33.76
C THR A 706 28.70 8.73 -34.27
N THR A 707 29.98 9.06 -34.16
CA THR A 707 31.07 8.19 -34.64
C THR A 707 32.09 7.91 -33.55
N VAL A 708 32.41 6.63 -33.33
CA VAL A 708 33.35 6.21 -32.30
C VAL A 708 34.66 5.78 -32.96
N LYS A 709 35.75 6.49 -32.63
CA LYS A 709 37.10 6.10 -33.02
C LYS A 709 37.78 5.39 -31.85
N GLY A 710 38.34 4.23 -32.12
CA GLY A 710 39.06 3.45 -31.12
C GLY A 710 40.41 2.98 -31.63
N VAL A 711 41.25 2.61 -30.67
CA VAL A 711 42.62 2.19 -30.93
C VAL A 711 42.88 0.86 -30.25
N VAL A 712 43.16 -0.20 -31.02
CA VAL A 712 43.50 -1.52 -30.46
C VAL A 712 45.01 -1.67 -30.40
N LYS A 713 45.55 -2.00 -29.21
CA LYS A 713 46.96 -2.38 -29.03
C LYS A 713 47.12 -3.83 -28.60
N LYS A 714 48.15 -4.48 -29.13
CA LYS A 714 48.62 -5.79 -28.66
C LYS A 714 50.16 -5.79 -28.71
N GLY A 715 50.79 -5.75 -27.53
CA GLY A 715 52.20 -5.38 -27.41
C GLY A 715 52.40 -3.93 -27.89
N ASP A 716 53.50 -3.67 -28.60
CA ASP A 716 53.87 -2.33 -29.08
C ASP A 716 53.15 -1.90 -30.37
N LYS A 717 52.31 -2.77 -30.95
CA LYS A 717 51.61 -2.49 -32.21
C LYS A 717 50.21 -1.92 -31.97
N GLN A 718 49.84 -0.92 -32.77
CA GLN A 718 48.58 -0.19 -32.70
C GLN A 718 47.83 -0.23 -34.03
N LYS A 719 46.49 -0.36 -34.00
CA LYS A 719 45.63 -0.12 -35.17
C LYS A 719 44.34 0.60 -34.79
N ASP A 720 44.03 1.65 -35.55
CA ASP A 720 42.84 2.46 -35.35
C ASP A 720 41.62 1.81 -36.04
N PHE A 721 40.44 2.04 -35.47
CA PHE A 721 39.15 1.67 -36.05
C PHE A 721 38.13 2.79 -35.84
N LEU A 722 37.10 2.78 -36.69
CA LEU A 722 36.02 3.77 -36.69
C LEU A 722 34.69 3.03 -36.83
N ILE A 723 33.71 3.38 -36.00
CA ILE A 723 32.35 2.80 -36.02
C ILE A 723 31.34 3.95 -36.01
N SER A 724 30.57 4.08 -37.09
CA SER A 724 29.46 5.02 -37.17
C SER A 724 28.19 4.38 -36.60
N LEU A 725 27.51 5.09 -35.71
CA LEU A 725 26.26 4.68 -35.09
C LEU A 725 25.07 5.33 -35.83
N PRO A 726 23.95 4.62 -36.01
CA PRO A 726 22.75 5.16 -36.65
C PRO A 726 21.97 6.12 -35.74
N ASP A 727 21.23 7.04 -36.35
CA ASP A 727 20.74 8.28 -35.70
C ASP A 727 19.57 8.09 -34.71
N ASN A 728 18.95 6.90 -34.67
CA ASN A 728 17.87 6.56 -33.73
C ASN A 728 18.20 5.30 -32.93
N LEU A 729 18.82 5.48 -31.76
CA LEU A 729 19.22 4.41 -30.86
C LEU A 729 18.08 4.09 -29.86
N THR A 730 17.06 3.33 -30.29
CA THR A 730 15.91 3.00 -29.41
C THR A 730 15.92 1.56 -28.89
N ASN A 731 16.79 0.68 -29.38
CA ASN A 731 16.83 -0.72 -28.95
C ASN A 731 18.27 -1.23 -28.69
N SER A 732 18.56 -1.52 -27.42
CA SER A 732 19.87 -1.96 -26.93
C SER A 732 20.36 -3.29 -27.52
N GLU A 733 19.46 -4.17 -27.95
CA GLU A 733 19.82 -5.47 -28.54
C GLU A 733 20.23 -5.36 -30.01
N GLN A 734 19.57 -4.48 -30.77
CA GLN A 734 19.94 -4.17 -32.15
C GLN A 734 21.31 -3.47 -32.21
N LEU A 735 21.55 -2.55 -31.27
CA LEU A 735 22.81 -1.81 -31.14
C LEU A 735 23.98 -2.76 -30.87
N ALA A 736 23.81 -3.69 -29.90
CA ALA A 736 24.80 -4.72 -29.64
C ALA A 736 25.04 -5.65 -30.84
N ARG A 737 23.99 -5.99 -31.62
CA ARG A 737 24.11 -6.79 -32.84
C ARG A 737 24.88 -6.08 -33.96
N ILE A 738 24.55 -4.82 -34.26
CA ILE A 738 25.21 -4.03 -35.31
C ILE A 738 26.69 -3.83 -34.98
N VAL A 739 26.97 -3.49 -33.73
CA VAL A 739 28.34 -3.31 -33.21
C VAL A 739 29.13 -4.61 -33.28
N ASN A 740 28.53 -5.72 -32.84
CA ASN A 740 29.18 -7.02 -32.95
C ASN A 740 29.42 -7.42 -34.42
N GLN A 741 28.49 -7.15 -35.34
CA GLN A 741 28.66 -7.43 -36.77
C GLN A 741 29.81 -6.61 -37.40
N GLN A 742 29.87 -5.30 -37.16
CA GLN A 742 30.94 -4.46 -37.71
C GLN A 742 32.32 -4.80 -37.11
N LEU A 743 32.37 -5.10 -35.80
CA LEU A 743 33.60 -5.59 -35.15
C LEU A 743 34.02 -6.98 -35.65
N LEU A 744 33.08 -7.86 -35.99
CA LEU A 744 33.36 -9.17 -36.59
C LEU A 744 33.94 -9.06 -38.01
N LEU A 745 33.41 -8.13 -38.82
CA LEU A 745 33.91 -7.84 -40.16
C LEU A 745 35.35 -7.29 -40.10
N GLN A 746 35.65 -6.39 -39.17
CA GLN A 746 37.02 -5.90 -38.96
C GLN A 746 37.95 -6.91 -38.27
N LYS A 747 37.41 -7.85 -37.45
CA LYS A 747 38.17 -8.96 -36.84
C LYS A 747 38.86 -9.83 -37.89
N LYS A 748 38.22 -10.13 -39.04
CA LYS A 748 38.84 -10.93 -40.12
C LYS A 748 40.01 -10.20 -40.79
N SER A 749 39.88 -8.90 -41.04
CA SER A 749 40.94 -8.04 -41.59
C SER A 749 42.14 -7.93 -40.65
N ILE A 750 41.88 -7.72 -39.36
CA ILE A 750 42.93 -7.59 -38.33
C ILE A 750 43.62 -8.94 -38.08
N LYS A 751 42.86 -10.05 -37.99
CA LYS A 751 43.44 -11.39 -37.79
C LYS A 751 44.35 -11.79 -38.96
N ARG A 752 43.95 -11.54 -40.22
CA ARG A 752 44.81 -11.75 -41.41
C ARG A 752 46.09 -10.91 -41.38
N SER A 753 45.98 -9.63 -41.01
CA SER A 753 47.13 -8.72 -40.90
C SER A 753 48.17 -9.19 -39.87
N PHE A 754 47.73 -9.78 -38.75
CA PHE A 754 48.63 -10.33 -37.73
C PHE A 754 49.17 -11.72 -38.11
N GLN A 755 48.36 -12.57 -38.77
CA GLN A 755 48.78 -13.90 -39.22
C GLN A 755 49.88 -13.81 -40.30
N ASN A 756 49.74 -12.90 -41.26
CA ASN A 756 50.74 -12.68 -42.31
C ASN A 756 52.08 -12.17 -41.74
N GLN A 757 52.05 -11.50 -40.59
CA GLN A 757 53.25 -10.98 -39.94
C GLN A 757 53.91 -12.02 -39.05
N LEU A 758 53.13 -12.84 -38.34
CA LEU A 758 53.62 -14.02 -37.62
C LEU A 758 54.35 -14.98 -38.56
N ASN A 759 53.81 -15.20 -39.77
CA ASN A 759 54.46 -15.99 -40.80
C ASN A 759 55.76 -15.36 -41.32
N ARG A 760 55.89 -14.03 -41.32
CA ARG A 760 57.16 -13.34 -41.65
C ARG A 760 58.20 -13.45 -40.54
N THR A 761 57.80 -13.38 -39.27
CA THR A 761 58.73 -13.58 -38.14
C THR A 761 59.20 -15.04 -38.01
N ASN A 762 58.35 -16.02 -38.30
CA ASN A 762 58.74 -17.44 -38.28
C ASN A 762 59.62 -17.85 -39.47
N ALA A 763 59.57 -17.10 -40.57
CA ALA A 763 60.45 -17.28 -41.74
C ALA A 763 61.79 -16.53 -41.62
N LEU A 764 61.99 -15.74 -40.56
CA LEU A 764 63.27 -15.09 -40.21
C LEU A 764 63.96 -15.76 -39.01
N SER A 765 63.34 -16.82 -38.46
CA SER A 765 63.88 -17.68 -37.40
C SER A 765 64.04 -19.15 -37.84
N MET A 766 63.91 -19.40 -39.15
CA MET A 766 64.45 -20.53 -39.92
C MET A 766 65.35 -19.93 -40.99
#